data_AF-A0A9P6KHR1-F1
#
_entry.id   AF-A0A9P6KHR1-F1
#
_cell.length_a   1.000
_cell.length_b   1.000
_cell.length_c   1.000
_cell.angle_alpha   90.00
_cell.angle_beta   90.00
_cell.angle_gamma   90.00
#
_symmetry.space_group_name_H-M   'P 1'
#
loop_
_entity.id
_entity.type
_entity.pdbx_description
1 polymer ?
#
loop_
_entity_poly.entity_id
_entity_poly.type
_entity_poly.pdbx_seq_one_letter_code
_entity_poly.pdbx_strand_id
1 'polypeptide(L)'
;MKGYLQILSTGTTDCSPSVLIQLDNHKYMINCGEGTQRLCMQSKAKFSKLKAIMLTRTHWDAMGGLPGMLLTASDTGIREMTVLGGENLTHAIASTRHFVYRDQSTLNTVEFGKDAGMTFNDELLRVTAVQIYPDNFVRAEPYTWSNTNLSLDEFGNPVSATANNGEGRPEATEPAALLGSKRGSEEMQDSEVDPMSIRKNIISRMFCWDKNAPPPSPAPSAGSANAKKPRINRNSNVTAGKTDVDIIEGAEMGTPKQHTTGADGCSRPATNSRFMELPRTSPNTSATCYILQTPDYPGKFSKVAAEALNIKPLKLYSQLVKGNTVVTESGDTIHPHQVLSGSRPGRVFMVIDCPSVDYISQLVQAKEFEKFQTATTDPSSKPDQQAACIIHFGGHDILSRPEYKAWMKRFGSETQHIVANGDYCSEKLIWQNQAQSSYKLSLLDSSIFPIPYYDGQPAHTLEKDCSDSLLKIQPAQSMLNFDLEPSLGLNVMDVISPLEIYKDHKHLEENSKEYLREYWKLAKQARDEIAKDTTIQTKNIPGKEVVLTTLGTGSSHPSKYRNVSASLIDVPGKNTFLLDVGEGTYGQMFRQFGGFRRTAKQANSVDDKIERLGGIFISHMHADHHLGTVRVIDAWNKQRKKKTTPLVLIGPRRMNAFLQEFSDVQDFGYQHVKFIDCDNIVCWRDERDYRKFTSQTIMDSFLKKSGFEQVETVDVIHCFHAYGISMTHKDGWKIVYSGDTRPSQNLVNAGEGATVLLHEATFEDDMRDFAIAKKHSMTKEAIMVGEGMDAMFTMLTHFSQRYPKIPRFNASKTRTTVGICFDLMSVKFGQMPMLPKFLPALEVLYSPESEEAMDGEEESKNSEIKTNRSTVPGERTQRISQEVFRISSDVSSIQRLVGFLGTNKDTEDMRSKLHDLTEETRKRVKSTSEQIKELAAMDTAVRKLEYQKLSKDFQKVIVEFQKAQRLSAEKQREFVDRARHASIVDNYEDEDRSESGDRPLLQDSQRRMQLMVMDNELEYNQSMILQREEEIRGIESGISELNEVFRDLSTMVNDQGGMLDSIENNVTSISMTTHAASEELTTAAVHQRKARKKACYLMLIVAIVTAVVILAILS
;
A
#
# COMPACT_ATOMS: atom_id res chain seq x y z
N MET A 1 -1.45 -27.93 -1.36
CA MET A 1 -1.73 -26.56 -0.94
C MET A 1 -0.54 -26.07 -0.15
N LYS A 2 -0.03 -24.86 -0.40
CA LYS A 2 0.81 -24.13 0.54
C LYS A 2 -0.09 -23.12 1.24
N GLY A 3 0.00 -22.99 2.56
CA GLY A 3 -0.80 -22.00 3.26
C GLY A 3 -0.28 -21.68 4.64
N TYR A 4 -0.54 -20.45 5.07
CA TYR A 4 -0.16 -19.93 6.38
C TYR A 4 -1.12 -18.83 6.83
N LEU A 5 -1.20 -18.64 8.15
CA LEU A 5 -1.84 -17.50 8.79
C LEU A 5 -0.75 -16.53 9.23
N GLN A 6 -0.77 -15.29 8.77
CA GLN A 6 0.21 -14.28 9.13
C GLN A 6 -0.47 -13.20 9.96
N ILE A 7 0.01 -12.99 11.19
CA ILE A 7 -0.42 -11.89 12.04
C ILE A 7 0.14 -10.61 11.42
N LEU A 8 -0.72 -9.75 10.86
CA LEU A 8 -0.27 -8.46 10.35
C LEU A 8 -0.01 -7.53 11.55
N SER A 9 -1.07 -7.27 12.32
CA SER A 9 -1.04 -6.43 13.53
C SER A 9 -1.45 -7.22 14.76
N THR A 10 -0.86 -6.87 15.90
CA THR A 10 -1.08 -7.51 17.20
C THR A 10 -2.11 -6.79 18.07
N GLY A 11 -2.70 -5.69 17.61
CA GLY A 11 -3.64 -4.88 18.41
C GLY A 11 -3.00 -3.85 19.31
N THR A 12 -1.99 -3.14 18.81
CA THR A 12 -1.39 -1.97 19.48
C THR A 12 -2.24 -0.73 19.25
N THR A 13 -1.89 0.38 19.91
CA THR A 13 -2.57 1.66 19.71
C THR A 13 -2.43 2.20 18.29
N ASP A 14 -1.45 1.78 17.49
CA ASP A 14 -1.39 2.19 16.09
C ASP A 14 -2.44 1.47 15.24
N CYS A 15 -2.51 0.14 15.37
CA CYS A 15 -3.30 -0.73 14.51
C CYS A 15 -4.07 -1.78 15.32
N SER A 16 -5.36 -1.93 15.03
CA SER A 16 -6.16 -3.05 15.54
C SER A 16 -5.57 -4.40 15.12
N PRO A 17 -5.90 -5.51 15.81
CA PRO A 17 -5.49 -6.85 15.37
C PRO A 17 -5.98 -7.13 13.94
N SER A 18 -5.10 -7.69 13.11
CA SER A 18 -5.44 -8.11 11.75
C SER A 18 -4.60 -9.31 11.31
N VAL A 19 -5.19 -10.17 10.48
CA VAL A 19 -4.57 -11.44 10.07
C VAL A 19 -4.68 -11.59 8.55
N LEU A 20 -3.58 -11.91 7.88
CA LEU A 20 -3.56 -12.27 6.47
C LEU A 20 -3.49 -13.80 6.35
N ILE A 21 -4.40 -14.37 5.57
CA ILE A 21 -4.47 -15.80 5.31
C ILE A 21 -4.02 -16.02 3.87
N GLN A 22 -2.91 -16.74 3.68
CA GLN A 22 -2.43 -17.16 2.38
C GLN A 22 -2.84 -18.61 2.13
N LEU A 23 -3.55 -18.88 1.04
CA LEU A 23 -3.88 -20.23 0.58
C LEU A 23 -3.58 -20.34 -0.92
N ASP A 24 -2.54 -21.10 -1.27
CA ASP A 24 -2.01 -21.23 -2.63
C ASP A 24 -1.82 -19.86 -3.32
N ASN A 25 -2.73 -19.49 -4.21
CA ASN A 25 -2.69 -18.24 -4.98
C ASN A 25 -3.70 -17.20 -4.50
N HIS A 26 -4.44 -17.43 -3.41
CA HIS A 26 -5.43 -16.49 -2.88
C HIS A 26 -5.05 -15.99 -1.50
N LYS A 27 -5.44 -14.75 -1.23
CA LYS A 27 -5.32 -14.11 0.07
C LYS A 27 -6.69 -13.75 0.61
N TYR A 28 -6.82 -13.89 1.91
CA TYR A 28 -7.96 -13.43 2.68
C TYR A 28 -7.44 -12.62 3.85
N MET A 29 -8.19 -11.62 4.30
CA MET A 29 -7.79 -10.79 5.43
C MET A 29 -8.88 -10.80 6.48
N ILE A 30 -8.49 -10.89 7.76
CA ILE A 30 -9.39 -10.69 8.90
C ILE A 30 -9.06 -9.32 9.48
N ASN A 31 -10.07 -8.46 9.54
CA ASN A 31 -10.01 -7.04 9.89
C ASN A 31 -9.08 -6.20 9.00
N CYS A 32 -9.44 -4.93 8.85
CA CYS A 32 -8.67 -3.94 8.12
C CYS A 32 -8.85 -2.58 8.80
N GLY A 33 -8.40 -2.47 10.05
CA GLY A 33 -8.41 -1.23 10.81
C GLY A 33 -7.39 -0.21 10.30
N GLU A 34 -7.39 0.99 10.89
CA GLU A 34 -6.45 2.06 10.51
C GLU A 34 -4.98 1.58 10.57
N GLY A 35 -4.19 2.03 9.61
CA GLY A 35 -2.77 1.70 9.46
C GLY A 35 -2.50 0.33 8.83
N THR A 36 -3.51 -0.50 8.54
CA THR A 36 -3.30 -1.83 7.94
C THR A 36 -2.58 -1.75 6.59
N GLN A 37 -2.96 -0.80 5.72
CA GLN A 37 -2.28 -0.55 4.45
C GLN A 37 -0.82 -0.14 4.68
N ARG A 38 -0.60 0.82 5.57
CA ARG A 38 0.75 1.33 5.90
C ARG A 38 1.64 0.21 6.43
N LEU A 39 1.09 -0.67 7.27
CA LEU A 39 1.79 -1.82 7.83
C LEU A 39 2.18 -2.82 6.74
N CYS A 40 1.32 -3.06 5.76
CA CYS A 40 1.66 -3.88 4.60
C CYS A 40 2.85 -3.30 3.82
N MET A 41 2.91 -1.98 3.65
CA MET A 41 4.04 -1.31 2.97
C MET A 41 5.32 -1.39 3.81
N GLN A 42 5.24 -1.12 5.11
CA GLN A 42 6.36 -1.17 6.06
C GLN A 42 6.98 -2.58 6.14
N SER A 43 6.14 -3.61 6.19
CA SER A 43 6.55 -5.01 6.32
C SER A 43 6.83 -5.71 4.99
N LYS A 44 6.60 -5.02 3.86
CA LYS A 44 6.61 -5.62 2.50
C LYS A 44 5.62 -6.79 2.36
N ALA A 45 4.61 -6.89 3.25
CA ALA A 45 3.54 -7.86 3.14
C ALA A 45 2.66 -7.51 1.93
N LYS A 46 2.64 -8.40 0.94
CA LYS A 46 1.86 -8.20 -0.30
C LYS A 46 0.40 -8.52 -0.03
N PHE A 47 -0.52 -7.70 -0.52
CA PHE A 47 -1.96 -8.03 -0.60
C PHE A 47 -2.42 -8.32 -2.04
N SER A 48 -1.49 -8.47 -2.99
CA SER A 48 -1.82 -8.97 -4.34
C SER A 48 -2.59 -10.29 -4.27
N LYS A 49 -3.66 -10.43 -5.06
CA LYS A 49 -4.58 -11.59 -5.06
C LYS A 49 -5.44 -11.71 -3.80
N LEU A 50 -5.66 -10.61 -3.07
CA LEU A 50 -6.67 -10.52 -2.03
C LEU A 50 -8.06 -10.70 -2.64
N LYS A 51 -8.76 -11.76 -2.23
CA LYS A 51 -10.11 -12.09 -2.67
C LYS A 51 -11.17 -11.56 -1.74
N ALA A 52 -10.92 -11.64 -0.43
CA ALA A 52 -11.91 -11.23 0.55
C ALA A 52 -11.31 -10.65 1.84
N ILE A 53 -12.08 -9.76 2.46
CA ILE A 53 -11.80 -9.17 3.77
C ILE A 53 -12.98 -9.51 4.69
N MET A 54 -12.72 -10.07 5.85
CA MET A 54 -13.70 -10.51 6.84
C MET A 54 -13.58 -9.64 8.09
N LEU A 55 -14.62 -8.90 8.43
CA LEU A 55 -14.65 -8.02 9.58
C LEU A 55 -15.23 -8.75 10.79
N THR A 56 -14.50 -8.76 11.91
CA THR A 56 -15.01 -9.33 13.17
C THR A 56 -16.07 -8.44 13.79
N ARG A 57 -16.00 -7.12 13.56
CA ARG A 57 -17.02 -6.14 13.94
C ARG A 57 -17.21 -5.13 12.82
N THR A 58 -18.45 -4.68 12.59
CA THR A 58 -18.75 -3.56 11.68
C THR A 58 -18.52 -2.22 12.39
N HIS A 59 -17.38 -2.10 13.08
CA HIS A 59 -16.97 -0.90 13.84
C HIS A 59 -15.69 -0.34 13.24
N TRP A 60 -15.47 0.97 13.42
CA TRP A 60 -14.35 1.69 12.82
C TRP A 60 -12.98 1.18 13.24
N ASP A 61 -12.84 0.61 14.44
CA ASP A 61 -11.59 0.00 14.87
C ASP A 61 -11.20 -1.21 14.00
N ALA A 62 -12.16 -2.02 13.56
CA ALA A 62 -11.93 -3.19 12.71
C ALA A 62 -11.93 -2.86 11.20
N MET A 63 -12.54 -1.75 10.77
CA MET A 63 -12.71 -1.42 9.35
C MET A 63 -12.17 -0.05 8.91
N GLY A 64 -11.59 0.77 9.80
CA GLY A 64 -11.22 2.16 9.50
C GLY A 64 -10.16 2.33 8.41
N GLY A 65 -9.36 1.29 8.14
CA GLY A 65 -8.41 1.25 7.02
C GLY A 65 -8.97 0.59 5.76
N LEU A 66 -10.19 0.04 5.80
CA LEU A 66 -10.84 -0.62 4.66
C LEU A 66 -11.06 0.34 3.49
N PRO A 67 -11.54 1.60 3.67
CA PRO A 67 -11.68 2.54 2.56
C PRO A 67 -10.36 2.76 1.80
N GLY A 68 -9.26 3.03 2.51
CA GLY A 68 -7.92 3.20 1.91
C GLY A 68 -7.41 1.93 1.22
N MET A 69 -7.64 0.76 1.86
CA MET A 69 -7.29 -0.54 1.29
C MET A 69 -8.07 -0.83 -0.01
N LEU A 70 -9.37 -0.51 -0.08
CA LEU A 70 -10.18 -0.72 -1.30
C LEU A 70 -9.68 0.12 -2.46
N LEU A 71 -9.38 1.39 -2.22
CA LEU A 71 -8.82 2.30 -3.22
C LEU A 71 -7.47 1.76 -3.73
N THR A 72 -6.57 1.41 -2.81
CA THR A 72 -5.23 0.90 -3.11
C THR A 72 -5.26 -0.45 -3.82
N ALA A 73 -6.14 -1.36 -3.40
CA ALA A 73 -6.32 -2.67 -4.02
C ALA A 73 -6.78 -2.53 -5.48
N SER A 74 -7.76 -1.66 -5.74
CA SER A 74 -8.23 -1.36 -7.10
C SER A 74 -7.11 -0.77 -7.95
N ASP A 75 -6.36 0.21 -7.43
CA ASP A 75 -5.27 0.88 -8.15
C ASP A 75 -4.10 -0.09 -8.44
N THR A 76 -3.93 -1.13 -7.61
CA THR A 76 -2.98 -2.23 -7.81
C THR A 76 -3.49 -3.30 -8.80
N GLY A 77 -4.72 -3.14 -9.31
CA GLY A 77 -5.32 -4.02 -10.31
C GLY A 77 -6.14 -5.19 -9.76
N ILE A 78 -6.52 -5.17 -8.47
CA ILE A 78 -7.49 -6.13 -7.93
C ILE A 78 -8.88 -5.72 -8.43
N ARG A 79 -9.43 -6.54 -9.34
CA ARG A 79 -10.69 -6.22 -10.02
C ARG A 79 -11.94 -6.67 -9.28
N GLU A 80 -11.84 -7.67 -8.42
CA GLU A 80 -12.99 -8.21 -7.67
C GLU A 80 -12.61 -8.37 -6.22
N MET A 81 -13.42 -7.83 -5.33
CA MET A 81 -13.25 -7.98 -3.88
C MET A 81 -14.58 -8.28 -3.20
N THR A 82 -14.54 -9.16 -2.20
CA THR A 82 -15.69 -9.44 -1.33
C THR A 82 -15.38 -8.98 0.09
N VAL A 83 -16.30 -8.26 0.73
CA VAL A 83 -16.22 -7.95 2.16
C VAL A 83 -17.30 -8.73 2.89
N LEU A 84 -16.91 -9.40 3.96
CA LEU A 84 -17.78 -10.19 4.81
C LEU A 84 -17.80 -9.59 6.21
N GLY A 85 -18.92 -9.68 6.91
CA GLY A 85 -19.08 -9.07 8.23
C GLY A 85 -20.48 -9.28 8.79
N GLY A 86 -20.68 -8.86 10.04
CA GLY A 86 -21.99 -8.90 10.68
C GLY A 86 -22.96 -7.84 10.15
N GLU A 87 -24.09 -7.69 10.84
CA GLU A 87 -25.13 -6.72 10.50
C GLU A 87 -24.56 -5.29 10.32
N ASN A 88 -25.24 -4.51 9.48
CA ASN A 88 -24.89 -3.15 9.06
C ASN A 88 -23.68 -3.04 8.12
N LEU A 89 -23.03 -4.14 7.73
CA LEU A 89 -21.88 -4.11 6.81
C LEU A 89 -22.17 -3.32 5.54
N THR A 90 -23.28 -3.65 4.87
CA THR A 90 -23.61 -3.04 3.58
C THR A 90 -23.93 -1.54 3.74
N HIS A 91 -24.53 -1.15 4.88
CA HIS A 91 -24.77 0.25 5.21
C HIS A 91 -23.45 1.00 5.47
N ALA A 92 -22.54 0.41 6.24
CA ALA A 92 -21.23 0.97 6.56
C ALA A 92 -20.39 1.22 5.30
N ILE A 93 -20.42 0.31 4.32
CA ILE A 93 -19.73 0.52 3.05
C ILE A 93 -20.43 1.61 2.22
N ALA A 94 -21.76 1.59 2.14
CA ALA A 94 -22.52 2.58 1.36
C ALA A 94 -22.38 4.02 1.91
N SER A 95 -22.14 4.22 3.21
CA SER A 95 -21.92 5.55 3.78
C SER A 95 -20.60 6.18 3.31
N THR A 96 -19.63 5.37 2.86
CA THR A 96 -18.34 5.85 2.32
C THR A 96 -18.43 6.40 0.88
N ARG A 97 -19.61 6.37 0.25
CA ARG A 97 -19.84 6.83 -1.15
C ARG A 97 -19.40 8.26 -1.44
N HIS A 98 -19.23 9.08 -0.41
CA HIS A 98 -18.81 10.47 -0.55
C HIS A 98 -17.32 10.62 -0.89
N PHE A 99 -16.51 9.58 -0.69
CA PHE A 99 -15.06 9.61 -0.84
C PHE A 99 -14.43 8.31 -1.37
N VAL A 100 -15.20 7.23 -1.49
CA VAL A 100 -14.76 5.97 -2.12
C VAL A 100 -15.44 5.77 -3.47
N TYR A 101 -14.63 5.72 -4.53
CA TYR A 101 -15.09 5.43 -5.90
C TYR A 101 -13.95 4.84 -6.74
N ARG A 102 -14.22 3.75 -7.47
CA ARG A 102 -13.32 3.15 -8.47
C ARG A 102 -14.12 2.50 -9.60
N ASP A 103 -13.76 2.77 -10.85
CA ASP A 103 -14.41 2.19 -12.05
C ASP A 103 -13.69 0.94 -12.58
N GLN A 104 -12.56 0.55 -11.98
CA GLN A 104 -11.72 -0.57 -12.41
C GLN A 104 -11.91 -1.84 -11.56
N SER A 105 -12.81 -1.80 -10.58
CA SER A 105 -13.12 -2.94 -9.72
C SER A 105 -14.61 -3.06 -9.39
N THR A 106 -15.01 -4.24 -8.94
CA THR A 106 -16.33 -4.55 -8.36
C THR A 106 -16.17 -4.94 -6.89
N LEU A 107 -17.09 -4.49 -6.04
CA LEU A 107 -17.14 -4.80 -4.62
C LEU A 107 -18.44 -5.55 -4.27
N ASN A 108 -18.30 -6.71 -3.66
CA ASN A 108 -19.42 -7.50 -3.13
C ASN A 108 -19.46 -7.44 -1.60
N THR A 109 -20.65 -7.42 -1.02
CA THR A 109 -20.84 -7.52 0.44
C THR A 109 -21.59 -8.78 0.81
N VAL A 110 -21.13 -9.46 1.86
CA VAL A 110 -21.79 -10.63 2.47
C VAL A 110 -22.04 -10.32 3.94
N GLU A 111 -23.29 -10.07 4.27
CA GLU A 111 -23.74 -9.70 5.60
C GLU A 111 -24.27 -10.94 6.34
N PHE A 112 -23.64 -11.29 7.45
CA PHE A 112 -24.10 -12.33 8.36
C PHE A 112 -25.13 -11.70 9.32
N GLY A 113 -26.25 -12.38 9.56
CA GLY A 113 -27.31 -11.92 10.47
C GLY A 113 -28.41 -12.97 10.63
N LYS A 114 -29.36 -12.77 11.56
CA LYS A 114 -30.40 -13.78 11.88
C LYS A 114 -31.17 -14.31 10.66
N ASP A 115 -31.38 -13.47 9.64
CA ASP A 115 -32.13 -13.81 8.42
C ASP A 115 -31.23 -14.16 7.22
N ALA A 116 -29.89 -14.16 7.40
CA ALA A 116 -28.90 -14.42 6.37
C ALA A 116 -28.10 -15.70 6.66
N GLY A 117 -27.57 -16.35 5.62
CA GLY A 117 -26.74 -17.54 5.78
C GLY A 117 -25.46 -17.25 6.57
N MET A 118 -25.10 -18.11 7.52
CA MET A 118 -23.90 -17.97 8.38
C MET A 118 -22.62 -18.51 7.75
N THR A 119 -22.65 -18.89 6.48
CA THR A 119 -21.52 -19.54 5.81
C THR A 119 -21.19 -18.88 4.49
N PHE A 120 -19.91 -18.69 4.24
CA PHE A 120 -19.37 -18.34 2.93
C PHE A 120 -18.41 -19.43 2.48
N ASN A 121 -18.55 -19.91 1.26
CA ASN A 121 -17.69 -20.94 0.71
C ASN A 121 -17.11 -20.46 -0.62
N ASP A 122 -15.80 -20.61 -0.78
CA ASP A 122 -15.16 -20.60 -2.08
C ASP A 122 -14.34 -21.88 -2.30
N GLU A 123 -13.56 -21.91 -3.38
CA GLU A 123 -12.72 -23.06 -3.78
C GLU A 123 -11.62 -23.44 -2.77
N LEU A 124 -11.14 -22.51 -1.94
CA LEU A 124 -9.99 -22.70 -1.04
C LEU A 124 -10.32 -22.46 0.43
N LEU A 125 -11.49 -21.90 0.75
CA LEU A 125 -11.84 -21.54 2.12
C LEU A 125 -13.35 -21.64 2.35
N ARG A 126 -13.71 -22.43 3.36
CA ARG A 126 -15.02 -22.42 3.99
C ARG A 126 -14.97 -21.56 5.25
N VAL A 127 -15.82 -20.54 5.29
CA VAL A 127 -15.99 -19.60 6.40
C VAL A 127 -17.33 -19.88 7.06
N THR A 128 -17.32 -20.10 8.38
CA THR A 128 -18.52 -20.14 9.21
C THR A 128 -18.44 -18.99 10.21
N ALA A 129 -19.40 -18.08 10.16
CA ALA A 129 -19.54 -16.97 11.08
C ALA A 129 -20.31 -17.43 12.33
N VAL A 130 -19.80 -17.08 13.51
CA VAL A 130 -20.46 -17.28 14.79
C VAL A 130 -20.71 -15.91 15.40
N GLN A 131 -21.97 -15.47 15.37
CA GLN A 131 -22.36 -14.18 15.92
C GLN A 131 -22.59 -14.28 17.42
N ILE A 132 -21.92 -13.41 18.17
CA ILE A 132 -22.06 -13.29 19.62
C ILE A 132 -22.50 -11.88 19.98
N TYR A 133 -23.26 -11.79 21.07
CA TYR A 133 -23.88 -10.57 21.59
C TYR A 133 -23.49 -10.41 23.05
N PRO A 134 -23.48 -9.19 23.60
CA PRO A 134 -23.31 -9.00 25.03
C PRO A 134 -24.56 -9.52 25.78
N ASP A 135 -24.40 -9.98 27.02
CA ASP A 135 -25.49 -10.56 27.83
C ASP A 135 -26.67 -9.60 28.02
N ASN A 136 -26.40 -8.30 28.04
CA ASN A 136 -27.38 -7.23 28.14
C ASN A 136 -27.72 -6.58 26.78
N PHE A 137 -27.59 -7.33 25.68
CA PHE A 137 -27.85 -6.80 24.34
C PHE A 137 -29.27 -6.25 24.21
N VAL A 138 -29.33 -4.93 23.98
CA VAL A 138 -30.54 -4.23 23.56
C VAL A 138 -30.17 -3.48 22.29
N ARG A 139 -30.94 -3.69 21.22
CA ARG A 139 -30.76 -2.96 19.97
C ARG A 139 -31.02 -1.47 20.24
N ALA A 140 -30.04 -0.62 19.92
CA ALA A 140 -30.20 0.81 20.08
C ALA A 140 -31.27 1.33 19.12
N GLU A 141 -32.00 2.37 19.53
CA GLU A 141 -32.84 3.11 18.59
C GLU A 141 -31.95 3.95 17.65
N PRO A 142 -32.33 4.14 16.37
CA PRO A 142 -31.64 5.06 15.49
C PRO A 142 -31.58 6.47 16.11
N TYR A 143 -30.43 7.14 16.01
CA TYR A 143 -30.29 8.50 16.53
C TYR A 143 -31.18 9.49 15.77
N THR A 144 -31.89 10.35 16.47
CA THR A 144 -32.51 11.51 15.80
C THR A 144 -31.41 12.47 15.35
N TRP A 145 -31.26 12.66 14.04
CA TRP A 145 -30.32 13.64 13.48
C TRP A 145 -30.89 15.07 13.62
N SER A 146 -31.32 15.47 14.82
CA SER A 146 -31.76 16.85 15.09
C SER A 146 -30.53 17.71 15.43
N ASN A 147 -29.75 18.04 14.40
CA ASN A 147 -28.75 19.13 14.52
C ASN A 147 -29.40 20.51 14.39
N THR A 148 -30.72 20.59 14.28
CA THR A 148 -31.50 21.83 14.36
C THR A 148 -32.17 21.92 15.73
N ASN A 149 -31.72 22.87 16.54
CA ASN A 149 -32.41 23.42 17.72
C ASN A 149 -32.81 22.43 18.83
N LEU A 150 -31.84 21.92 19.57
CA LEU A 150 -32.08 21.70 21.00
C LEU A 150 -32.06 23.09 21.66
N SER A 151 -33.18 23.53 22.24
CA SER A 151 -33.18 24.71 23.11
C SER A 151 -32.14 24.47 24.21
N LEU A 152 -31.11 25.30 24.23
CA LEU A 152 -30.05 25.26 25.22
C LEU A 152 -30.49 26.08 26.43
N ASP A 153 -30.25 25.57 27.64
CA ASP A 153 -30.32 26.42 28.83
C ASP A 153 -29.18 27.46 28.84
N GLU A 154 -29.20 28.40 29.79
CA GLU A 154 -28.15 29.44 29.94
C GLU A 154 -26.73 28.86 30.16
N PHE A 155 -26.62 27.56 30.44
CA PHE A 155 -25.38 26.84 30.65
C PHE A 155 -24.98 25.94 29.46
N GLY A 156 -25.77 25.91 28.39
CA GLY A 156 -25.50 25.16 27.17
C GLY A 156 -25.81 23.67 27.25
N ASN A 157 -26.68 23.24 28.17
CA ASN A 157 -27.14 21.85 28.24
C ASN A 157 -28.40 21.64 27.37
N PRO A 158 -28.61 20.43 26.82
CA PRO A 158 -29.90 20.05 26.27
C PRO A 158 -30.95 20.09 27.39
N VAL A 159 -32.05 20.81 27.20
CA VAL A 159 -33.22 20.66 28.08
C VAL A 159 -33.78 19.26 27.83
N SER A 160 -33.52 18.34 28.75
CA SER A 160 -34.08 16.99 28.74
C SER A 160 -35.60 17.09 28.81
N ALA A 161 -36.32 16.48 27.86
CA ALA A 161 -37.69 16.05 28.10
C ALA A 161 -37.64 14.95 29.17
N THR A 162 -37.61 15.33 30.44
CA THR A 162 -37.73 14.39 31.55
C THR A 162 -39.11 13.76 31.51
N ALA A 163 -39.13 12.43 31.60
CA ALA A 163 -40.30 11.63 31.91
C ALA A 163 -41.05 12.24 33.11
N ASN A 164 -42.26 12.75 32.87
CA ASN A 164 -43.19 13.11 33.93
C ASN A 164 -43.86 11.83 34.43
N ASN A 165 -43.36 11.31 35.56
CA ASN A 165 -44.16 10.46 36.44
C ASN A 165 -45.03 11.39 37.30
N GLY A 166 -46.34 11.39 37.05
CA GLY A 166 -47.31 12.15 37.82
C GLY A 166 -48.71 11.93 37.29
N GLU A 167 -49.49 11.13 38.03
CA GLU A 167 -50.89 10.79 37.78
C GLU A 167 -51.78 12.02 37.60
N GLY A 168 -52.70 11.96 36.64
CA GLY A 168 -53.79 12.94 36.50
C GLY A 168 -54.27 13.10 35.07
N ARG A 169 -55.24 12.27 34.63
CA ARG A 169 -56.15 12.68 33.55
C ARG A 169 -56.95 13.89 34.05
N PRO A 170 -57.05 14.96 33.25
CA PRO A 170 -58.35 15.22 32.65
C PRO A 170 -58.27 15.63 31.17
N GLU A 171 -59.24 15.09 30.43
CA GLU A 171 -59.88 15.54 29.18
C GLU A 171 -59.12 16.50 28.25
N ALA A 172 -58.87 15.98 27.06
CA ALA A 172 -58.46 16.73 25.88
C ALA A 172 -59.62 17.64 25.40
N THR A 173 -59.38 18.95 25.44
CA THR A 173 -59.97 19.90 24.50
C THR A 173 -58.84 20.50 23.68
N GLU A 174 -58.93 20.35 22.36
CA GLU A 174 -58.02 20.96 21.40
C GLU A 174 -57.86 22.48 21.61
N PRO A 175 -56.71 23.02 21.20
CA PRO A 175 -56.81 24.04 20.16
C PRO A 175 -55.82 23.84 19.01
N ALA A 176 -56.41 23.71 17.82
CA ALA A 176 -56.14 24.48 16.60
C ALA A 176 -54.68 24.63 16.11
N ALA A 177 -54.46 23.93 15.00
CA ALA A 177 -53.44 24.09 13.98
C ALA A 177 -52.96 25.53 13.68
N LEU A 178 -51.64 25.65 13.49
CA LEU A 178 -51.03 26.60 12.57
C LEU A 178 -49.85 25.94 11.82
N LEU A 179 -50.21 25.35 10.68
CA LEU A 179 -49.45 25.20 9.43
C LEU A 179 -48.03 24.62 9.51
N GLY A 180 -47.97 23.29 9.52
CA GLY A 180 -46.91 22.54 8.85
C GLY A 180 -47.04 22.67 7.33
N SER A 181 -45.96 23.10 6.66
CA SER A 181 -45.85 23.06 5.20
C SER A 181 -45.40 21.67 4.74
N LYS A 182 -46.38 20.84 4.38
CA LYS A 182 -46.19 19.76 3.40
C LYS A 182 -45.79 20.37 2.04
N ARG A 183 -44.58 20.06 1.55
CA ARG A 183 -44.20 20.07 0.11
C ARG A 183 -42.96 19.17 -0.04
N GLY A 184 -42.96 18.05 -0.77
CA GLY A 184 -44.01 17.39 -1.52
C GLY A 184 -43.69 15.89 -1.58
N SER A 185 -44.64 15.10 -1.10
CA SER A 185 -44.88 13.73 -1.52
C SER A 185 -45.58 13.79 -2.87
N GLU A 186 -44.82 13.70 -3.96
CA GLU A 186 -45.37 13.01 -5.13
C GLU A 186 -45.19 11.54 -4.82
N GLU A 187 -46.30 10.90 -4.46
CA GLU A 187 -46.44 9.45 -4.44
C GLU A 187 -46.17 8.94 -5.85
N MET A 188 -44.91 8.61 -6.13
CA MET A 188 -44.60 7.62 -7.14
C MET A 188 -45.03 6.28 -6.55
N GLN A 189 -46.08 5.69 -7.13
CA GLN A 189 -46.38 4.27 -6.99
C GLN A 189 -45.20 3.48 -7.58
N ASP A 190 -44.11 3.38 -6.82
CA ASP A 190 -42.99 2.49 -7.11
C ASP A 190 -42.97 1.47 -5.99
N SER A 191 -43.08 0.19 -6.37
CA SER A 191 -42.90 -1.00 -5.52
C SER A 191 -41.94 -0.77 -4.35
N GLU A 192 -42.32 -1.11 -3.11
CA GLU A 192 -41.44 -1.03 -1.92
C GLU A 192 -40.05 -1.60 -2.22
N VAL A 193 -39.08 -0.73 -2.54
CA VAL A 193 -37.72 -1.15 -2.83
C VAL A 193 -37.06 -1.48 -1.50
N ASP A 194 -36.68 -2.75 -1.33
CA ASP A 194 -35.98 -3.24 -0.15
C ASP A 194 -34.73 -2.36 0.19
N PRO A 195 -34.59 -1.89 1.45
CA PRO A 195 -33.44 -1.08 1.89
C PRO A 195 -32.07 -1.68 1.55
N MET A 196 -31.94 -3.01 1.61
CA MET A 196 -30.69 -3.69 1.26
C MET A 196 -30.38 -3.54 -0.23
N SER A 197 -31.39 -3.62 -1.09
CA SER A 197 -31.27 -3.40 -2.54
C SER A 197 -30.80 -1.97 -2.88
N ILE A 198 -31.29 -0.96 -2.16
CA ILE A 198 -30.83 0.44 -2.31
C ILE A 198 -29.33 0.55 -1.97
N ARG A 199 -28.92 0.01 -0.82
CA ARG A 199 -27.52 0.06 -0.37
C ARG A 199 -26.59 -0.68 -1.35
N LYS A 200 -26.99 -1.86 -1.84
CA LYS A 200 -26.23 -2.62 -2.85
C LYS A 200 -26.15 -1.86 -4.19
N ASN A 201 -27.22 -1.18 -4.60
CA ASN A 201 -27.20 -0.35 -5.80
C ASN A 201 -26.18 0.80 -5.66
N ILE A 202 -26.12 1.45 -4.50
CA ILE A 202 -25.12 2.48 -4.21
C ILE A 202 -23.70 1.91 -4.32
N ILE A 203 -23.42 0.76 -3.71
CA ILE A 203 -22.09 0.12 -3.78
C ILE A 203 -21.73 -0.23 -5.23
N SER A 204 -22.67 -0.73 -6.03
CA SER A 204 -22.42 -1.02 -7.45
C SER A 204 -22.08 0.23 -8.27
N ARG A 205 -22.55 1.43 -7.87
CA ARG A 205 -22.16 2.70 -8.48
C ARG A 205 -20.82 3.23 -7.96
N MET A 206 -20.43 2.85 -6.75
CA MET A 206 -19.09 3.14 -6.22
C MET A 206 -18.01 2.29 -6.93
N PHE A 207 -18.37 1.08 -7.37
CA PHE A 207 -17.50 0.08 -7.97
C PHE A 207 -18.13 -0.50 -9.25
N CYS A 208 -18.09 0.25 -10.36
CA CYS A 208 -18.87 -0.04 -11.58
C CYS A 208 -18.09 -0.75 -12.71
N TRP A 209 -17.08 -1.57 -12.39
CA TRP A 209 -16.36 -2.32 -13.41
C TRP A 209 -17.26 -3.33 -14.13
N ASP A 210 -17.38 -3.18 -15.46
CA ASP A 210 -18.07 -4.13 -16.32
C ASP A 210 -17.08 -5.15 -16.89
N LYS A 211 -17.31 -6.43 -16.56
CA LYS A 211 -16.50 -7.57 -17.05
C LYS A 211 -16.59 -7.75 -18.58
N ASN A 212 -17.68 -7.25 -19.19
CA ASN A 212 -17.97 -7.39 -20.62
C ASN A 212 -17.62 -6.12 -21.43
N ALA A 213 -17.21 -5.04 -20.77
CA ALA A 213 -16.78 -3.84 -21.47
C ALA A 213 -15.50 -4.12 -22.27
N PRO A 214 -15.37 -3.59 -23.51
CA PRO A 214 -14.14 -3.70 -24.27
C PRO A 214 -12.97 -3.11 -23.46
N PRO A 215 -11.75 -3.65 -23.60
CA PRO A 215 -10.59 -3.12 -22.89
C PRO A 215 -10.48 -1.61 -23.15
N PRO A 216 -10.18 -0.80 -22.12
CA PRO A 216 -10.08 0.64 -22.28
C PRO A 216 -9.10 0.92 -23.42
N SER A 217 -9.53 1.77 -24.36
CA SER A 217 -8.62 2.29 -25.38
C SER A 217 -7.43 2.92 -24.64
N PRO A 218 -6.18 2.71 -25.12
CA PRO A 218 -5.04 3.37 -24.51
C PRO A 218 -5.36 4.86 -24.40
N ALA A 219 -5.18 5.43 -23.20
CA ALA A 219 -5.27 6.87 -23.02
C ALA A 219 -4.45 7.52 -24.15
N PRO A 220 -4.97 8.57 -24.82
CA PRO A 220 -4.23 9.19 -25.90
C PRO A 220 -2.85 9.54 -25.35
N SER A 221 -1.81 8.93 -25.93
CA SER A 221 -0.45 9.38 -25.74
C SER A 221 -0.49 10.89 -25.94
N ALA A 222 0.09 11.65 -25.00
CA ALA A 222 0.25 13.09 -25.13
C ALA A 222 1.16 13.38 -26.34
N GLY A 223 0.60 13.24 -27.53
CA GLY A 223 1.17 13.71 -28.77
C GLY A 223 1.02 15.21 -28.77
N SER A 224 2.14 15.89 -28.98
CA SER A 224 2.28 17.32 -29.22
C SER A 224 1.10 17.90 -30.02
N ALA A 225 0.07 18.36 -29.33
CA ALA A 225 -0.86 19.32 -29.87
C ALA A 225 -0.20 20.67 -29.64
N ASN A 226 0.30 21.27 -30.73
CA ASN A 226 0.80 22.64 -30.75
C ASN A 226 -0.22 23.58 -30.08
N ALA A 227 -0.01 23.83 -28.78
CA ALA A 227 -0.76 24.82 -28.03
C ALA A 227 -0.43 26.18 -28.67
N LYS A 228 -1.41 26.76 -29.37
CA LYS A 228 -1.33 28.17 -29.76
C LYS A 228 -1.09 28.98 -28.49
N LYS A 229 0.08 29.63 -28.41
CA LYS A 229 0.44 30.56 -27.34
C LYS A 229 -0.75 31.47 -27.02
N PRO A 230 -1.19 31.58 -25.75
CA PRO A 230 -2.20 32.57 -25.40
C PRO A 230 -1.61 33.95 -25.65
N ARG A 231 -2.28 34.69 -26.52
CA ARG A 231 -1.92 36.05 -26.90
C ARG A 231 -2.26 36.95 -25.72
N ILE A 232 -1.24 37.42 -24.99
CA ILE A 232 -1.40 38.43 -23.93
C ILE A 232 -1.91 39.70 -24.61
N ASN A 233 -3.20 40.01 -24.43
CA ASN A 233 -3.76 41.26 -24.89
C ASN A 233 -3.40 42.35 -23.88
N ARG A 234 -2.28 43.04 -24.10
CA ARG A 234 -1.98 44.31 -23.43
C ARG A 234 -2.88 45.38 -24.04
N ASN A 235 -4.09 45.53 -23.50
CA ASN A 235 -4.85 46.78 -23.44
C ASN A 235 -6.28 46.49 -22.94
N SER A 236 -6.57 46.84 -21.69
CA SER A 236 -7.72 47.69 -21.32
C SER A 236 -7.91 47.71 -19.79
N ASN A 237 -8.33 48.89 -19.33
CA ASN A 237 -8.50 49.31 -17.94
C ASN A 237 -9.35 48.40 -17.04
N VAL A 238 -9.02 48.48 -15.76
CA VAL A 238 -9.77 48.03 -14.58
C VAL A 238 -11.28 48.28 -14.71
N THR A 239 -12.08 47.25 -14.43
CA THR A 239 -13.35 47.37 -13.70
C THR A 239 -13.59 46.10 -12.87
N ALA A 240 -14.09 46.31 -11.66
CA ALA A 240 -14.26 45.36 -10.59
C ALA A 240 -15.24 44.22 -10.90
N GLY A 241 -15.07 43.08 -10.20
CA GLY A 241 -16.16 42.15 -9.91
C GLY A 241 -16.14 40.79 -10.59
N LYS A 242 -15.00 40.10 -10.64
CA LYS A 242 -14.98 38.64 -10.85
C LYS A 242 -14.13 37.96 -9.78
N THR A 243 -14.71 36.99 -9.08
CA THR A 243 -14.00 36.17 -8.10
C THR A 243 -13.43 34.94 -8.81
N ASP A 244 -12.42 34.27 -8.23
CA ASP A 244 -11.79 33.07 -8.83
C ASP A 244 -12.81 31.92 -9.13
N VAL A 245 -14.04 32.02 -8.60
CA VAL A 245 -15.19 31.15 -8.91
C VAL A 245 -15.65 31.30 -10.37
N ASP A 246 -15.52 32.48 -10.98
CA ASP A 246 -15.94 32.74 -12.37
C ASP A 246 -15.03 32.04 -13.40
N ILE A 247 -13.82 31.62 -13.00
CA ILE A 247 -12.89 30.84 -13.83
C ILE A 247 -13.35 29.36 -13.91
N ILE A 248 -14.16 28.90 -12.94
CA ILE A 248 -14.74 27.55 -12.94
C ILE A 248 -16.04 27.51 -13.77
N GLU A 249 -16.81 28.61 -13.82
CA GLU A 249 -18.03 28.71 -14.63
C GLU A 249 -17.79 29.14 -16.09
N GLY A 250 -16.64 29.73 -16.41
CA GLY A 250 -16.32 30.28 -17.74
C GLY A 250 -15.98 29.28 -18.85
N ALA A 251 -15.99 27.97 -18.60
CA ALA A 251 -15.92 26.97 -19.66
C ALA A 251 -17.33 26.79 -20.25
N GLU A 252 -17.63 27.57 -21.29
CA GLU A 252 -18.93 27.69 -21.96
C GLU A 252 -19.79 26.41 -21.94
N MET A 253 -20.93 26.50 -21.25
CA MET A 253 -22.11 25.69 -21.50
C MET A 253 -22.59 25.94 -22.94
N GLY A 254 -22.26 25.02 -23.84
CA GLY A 254 -23.00 24.87 -25.08
C GLY A 254 -24.46 24.53 -24.76
N THR A 255 -25.38 25.35 -25.27
CA THR A 255 -26.84 25.16 -25.21
C THR A 255 -27.26 23.69 -25.38
N PRO A 256 -28.25 23.19 -24.61
CA PRO A 256 -28.64 21.79 -24.67
C PRO A 256 -29.27 21.47 -26.02
N LYS A 257 -28.53 20.77 -26.89
CA LYS A 257 -29.17 20.04 -27.98
C LYS A 257 -29.90 18.86 -27.36
N GLN A 258 -31.24 18.89 -27.43
CA GLN A 258 -32.07 17.72 -27.26
C GLN A 258 -31.55 16.60 -28.18
N HIS A 259 -30.90 15.60 -27.59
CA HIS A 259 -30.67 14.31 -28.24
C HIS A 259 -31.34 13.24 -27.38
N THR A 260 -32.50 12.82 -27.87
CA THR A 260 -33.06 11.47 -27.90
C THR A 260 -32.49 10.44 -26.91
N THR A 261 -33.40 9.96 -26.06
CA THR A 261 -33.38 8.71 -25.30
C THR A 261 -32.50 7.61 -25.90
N GLY A 262 -31.37 7.35 -25.26
CA GLY A 262 -30.56 6.15 -25.43
C GLY A 262 -30.01 5.78 -24.05
N ALA A 263 -30.38 4.60 -23.57
CA ALA A 263 -29.87 4.04 -22.32
C ALA A 263 -28.41 3.64 -22.51
N ASP A 264 -27.46 4.36 -21.91
CA ASP A 264 -26.05 3.93 -21.74
C ASP A 264 -25.31 4.85 -20.75
N GLY A 265 -24.52 4.25 -19.84
CA GLY A 265 -23.40 4.92 -19.14
C GLY A 265 -23.52 5.06 -17.62
N CYS A 266 -22.62 4.39 -16.89
CA CYS A 266 -22.33 4.58 -15.45
C CYS A 266 -22.10 6.08 -15.15
N SER A 267 -23.13 6.78 -14.68
CA SER A 267 -22.99 8.17 -14.23
C SER A 267 -22.33 8.21 -12.86
N ARG A 268 -21.23 8.97 -12.74
CA ARG A 268 -20.59 9.39 -11.48
C ARG A 268 -21.67 9.70 -10.43
N PRO A 269 -21.52 9.30 -9.15
CA PRO A 269 -22.46 9.68 -8.09
C PRO A 269 -22.68 11.19 -8.14
N ALA A 270 -23.93 11.57 -8.35
CA ALA A 270 -24.35 12.82 -8.98
C ALA A 270 -23.66 14.07 -8.41
N THR A 271 -23.14 14.90 -9.31
CA THR A 271 -22.70 16.26 -9.01
C THR A 271 -23.87 17.22 -8.78
N ASN A 272 -25.13 16.84 -9.06
CA ASN A 272 -26.28 17.77 -9.00
C ASN A 272 -27.66 17.16 -8.63
N SER A 273 -27.78 15.94 -8.07
CA SER A 273 -29.07 15.46 -7.55
C SER A 273 -29.14 15.61 -6.03
N ARG A 274 -30.34 15.88 -5.48
CA ARG A 274 -30.64 15.78 -4.04
C ARG A 274 -29.91 14.58 -3.45
N PHE A 275 -29.23 14.79 -2.32
CA PHE A 275 -28.55 13.71 -1.59
C PHE A 275 -29.52 12.54 -1.42
N MET A 276 -29.19 11.38 -1.94
CA MET A 276 -29.90 10.16 -1.58
C MET A 276 -29.42 9.79 -0.18
N GLU A 277 -30.27 10.08 0.80
CA GLU A 277 -30.07 9.62 2.18
C GLU A 277 -30.15 8.10 2.21
N LEU A 278 -29.26 7.47 2.96
CA LEU A 278 -29.34 6.02 3.15
C LEU A 278 -30.60 5.67 3.95
N PRO A 279 -31.31 4.58 3.59
CA PRO A 279 -32.30 3.99 4.47
C PRO A 279 -31.68 3.75 5.85
N ARG A 280 -32.26 4.37 6.88
CA ARG A 280 -31.74 4.36 8.25
C ARG A 280 -31.52 2.94 8.75
N THR A 281 -30.52 2.78 9.61
CA THR A 281 -30.33 1.57 10.41
C THR A 281 -30.09 1.98 11.87
N SER A 282 -29.79 1.01 12.73
CA SER A 282 -29.53 1.21 14.15
C SER A 282 -28.19 0.63 14.55
N PRO A 283 -27.47 1.24 15.51
CA PRO A 283 -26.20 0.72 15.98
C PRO A 283 -26.30 -0.74 16.43
N ASN A 284 -25.31 -1.55 16.07
CA ASN A 284 -25.20 -2.93 16.52
C ASN A 284 -23.82 -3.17 17.17
N THR A 285 -23.82 -3.83 18.32
CA THR A 285 -22.62 -4.17 19.09
C THR A 285 -22.17 -5.62 18.90
N SER A 286 -22.87 -6.43 18.11
CA SER A 286 -22.53 -7.83 17.85
C SER A 286 -21.07 -7.98 17.36
N ALA A 287 -20.42 -9.05 17.81
CA ALA A 287 -19.13 -9.48 17.30
C ALA A 287 -19.29 -10.79 16.52
N THR A 288 -18.47 -10.96 15.49
CA THR A 288 -18.42 -12.15 14.64
C THR A 288 -17.10 -12.85 14.85
N CYS A 289 -17.17 -14.08 15.39
CA CYS A 289 -16.06 -15.00 15.40
C CYS A 289 -16.07 -15.83 14.11
N TYR A 290 -14.89 -16.18 13.60
CA TYR A 290 -14.75 -16.93 12.36
C TYR A 290 -14.16 -18.30 12.60
N ILE A 291 -14.83 -19.32 12.07
CA ILE A 291 -14.30 -20.66 11.90
C ILE A 291 -13.95 -20.83 10.43
N LEU A 292 -12.70 -21.16 10.15
CA LEU A 292 -12.11 -21.15 8.82
C LEU A 292 -11.56 -22.54 8.52
N GLN A 293 -12.06 -23.17 7.46
CA GLN A 293 -11.74 -24.54 7.10
C GLN A 293 -11.21 -24.60 5.65
N THR A 294 -10.01 -25.14 5.49
CA THR A 294 -9.45 -25.45 4.15
C THR A 294 -10.17 -26.65 3.52
N PRO A 295 -10.11 -26.83 2.19
CA PRO A 295 -10.64 -28.01 1.54
C PRO A 295 -10.01 -29.30 2.06
N ASP A 296 -10.75 -30.39 1.96
CA ASP A 296 -10.21 -31.73 2.20
C ASP A 296 -9.09 -32.02 1.21
N TYR A 297 -8.00 -32.58 1.73
CA TYR A 297 -6.84 -32.84 0.91
C TYR A 297 -6.99 -34.20 0.24
N PRO A 298 -6.93 -34.25 -1.11
CA PRO A 298 -6.92 -35.52 -1.80
C PRO A 298 -5.70 -36.34 -1.36
N GLY A 299 -5.87 -37.66 -1.33
CA GLY A 299 -4.80 -38.58 -1.00
C GLY A 299 -3.54 -38.35 -1.82
N LYS A 300 -2.37 -38.59 -1.22
CA LYS A 300 -1.10 -38.52 -1.95
C LYS A 300 -1.05 -39.63 -2.98
N PHE A 301 -0.79 -39.28 -4.24
CA PHE A 301 -0.60 -40.25 -5.31
C PHE A 301 0.68 -41.04 -5.10
N SER A 302 0.55 -42.36 -5.01
CA SER A 302 1.65 -43.30 -4.94
C SER A 302 2.03 -43.75 -6.35
N LYS A 303 3.12 -43.16 -6.86
CA LYS A 303 3.69 -43.59 -8.15
C LYS A 303 4.06 -45.07 -8.14
N VAL A 304 4.53 -45.57 -7.01
CA VAL A 304 4.89 -46.99 -6.82
C VAL A 304 3.66 -47.89 -6.95
N ALA A 305 2.53 -47.52 -6.34
CA ALA A 305 1.29 -48.28 -6.47
C ALA A 305 0.72 -48.25 -7.89
N ALA A 306 0.81 -47.10 -8.56
CA ALA A 306 0.39 -46.96 -9.95
C ALA A 306 1.26 -47.77 -10.92
N GLU A 307 2.57 -47.78 -10.71
CA GLU A 307 3.53 -48.60 -11.47
C GLU A 307 3.30 -50.10 -11.23
N ALA A 308 2.97 -50.51 -10.00
CA ALA A 308 2.60 -51.89 -9.66
C ALA A 308 1.29 -52.36 -10.33
N LEU A 309 0.39 -51.43 -10.64
CA LEU A 309 -0.87 -51.67 -11.37
C LEU A 309 -0.74 -51.48 -12.89
N ASN A 310 0.50 -51.42 -13.41
CA ASN A 310 0.81 -51.27 -14.84
C ASN A 310 0.22 -50.01 -15.51
N ILE A 311 -0.07 -48.97 -14.73
CA ILE A 311 -0.58 -47.71 -15.25
C ILE A 311 0.63 -46.92 -15.78
N LYS A 312 0.76 -46.76 -17.09
CA LYS A 312 1.90 -46.08 -17.74
C LYS A 312 1.63 -44.64 -18.22
N PRO A 313 0.42 -44.26 -18.67
CA PRO A 313 0.17 -42.90 -19.17
C PRO A 313 -0.02 -41.86 -18.05
N LEU A 314 0.71 -40.74 -18.13
CA LEU A 314 0.53 -39.56 -17.25
C LEU A 314 -0.91 -39.01 -17.27
N LYS A 315 -1.63 -39.18 -18.38
CA LYS A 315 -3.04 -38.78 -18.51
C LYS A 315 -3.96 -39.59 -17.59
N LEU A 316 -3.68 -40.89 -17.41
CA LEU A 316 -4.44 -41.75 -16.49
C LEU A 316 -4.13 -41.41 -15.02
N TYR A 317 -2.88 -41.04 -14.70
CA TYR A 317 -2.54 -40.52 -13.37
C TYR A 317 -3.34 -39.27 -13.02
N SER A 318 -3.43 -38.32 -13.95
CA SER A 318 -4.22 -37.10 -13.75
C SER A 318 -5.71 -37.42 -13.53
N GLN A 319 -6.27 -38.40 -14.24
CA GLN A 319 -7.66 -38.80 -14.06
C GLN A 319 -7.91 -39.47 -12.69
N LEU A 320 -7.00 -40.36 -12.26
CA LEU A 320 -7.04 -40.99 -10.94
C LEU A 320 -6.91 -39.98 -9.80
N VAL A 321 -5.99 -39.02 -9.91
CA VAL A 321 -5.83 -37.91 -8.94
C VAL A 321 -7.07 -37.03 -8.86
N LYS A 322 -7.80 -36.86 -9.97
CA LYS A 322 -9.08 -36.15 -10.03
C LYS A 322 -10.27 -36.96 -9.49
N GLY A 323 -10.03 -38.16 -8.95
CA GLY A 323 -11.08 -39.03 -8.41
C GLY A 323 -11.84 -39.84 -9.46
N ASN A 324 -11.40 -39.86 -10.72
CA ASN A 324 -12.04 -40.65 -11.77
C ASN A 324 -11.44 -42.06 -11.80
N THR A 325 -12.30 -43.06 -12.01
CA THR A 325 -11.86 -44.43 -12.30
C THR A 325 -11.34 -44.49 -13.74
N VAL A 326 -10.23 -45.20 -13.96
CA VAL A 326 -9.62 -45.35 -15.29
C VAL A 326 -9.57 -46.81 -15.70
N VAL A 327 -9.60 -47.06 -17.01
CA VAL A 327 -9.39 -48.39 -17.58
C VAL A 327 -8.03 -48.42 -18.26
N THR A 328 -7.20 -49.39 -17.94
CA THR A 328 -5.87 -49.57 -18.54
C THR A 328 -5.99 -50.16 -19.96
N GLU A 329 -4.90 -50.12 -20.72
CA GLU A 329 -4.83 -50.76 -22.05
C GLU A 329 -5.01 -52.29 -21.99
N SER A 330 -4.75 -52.92 -20.83
CA SER A 330 -5.02 -54.33 -20.56
C SER A 330 -6.49 -54.63 -20.23
N GLY A 331 -7.35 -53.60 -20.10
CA GLY A 331 -8.76 -53.74 -19.75
C GLY A 331 -9.06 -53.73 -18.24
N ASP A 332 -8.05 -53.51 -17.40
CA ASP A 332 -8.22 -53.48 -15.95
C ASP A 332 -8.85 -52.15 -15.50
N THR A 333 -9.86 -52.23 -14.63
CA THR A 333 -10.50 -51.04 -14.04
C THR A 333 -9.78 -50.65 -12.75
N ILE A 334 -9.14 -49.48 -12.75
CA ILE A 334 -8.38 -48.97 -11.62
C ILE A 334 -9.13 -47.80 -10.97
N HIS A 335 -9.39 -47.94 -9.68
CA HIS A 335 -10.04 -46.94 -8.86
C HIS A 335 -9.03 -46.04 -8.13
N PRO A 336 -9.35 -44.76 -7.89
CA PRO A 336 -8.46 -43.80 -7.22
C PRO A 336 -7.86 -44.30 -5.89
N HIS A 337 -8.64 -44.99 -5.06
CA HIS A 337 -8.18 -45.50 -3.75
C HIS A 337 -7.04 -46.52 -3.84
N GLN A 338 -6.82 -47.14 -5.00
CA GLN A 338 -5.75 -48.12 -5.20
C GLN A 338 -4.38 -47.44 -5.41
N VAL A 339 -4.38 -46.14 -5.73
CA VAL A 339 -3.15 -45.37 -6.02
C VAL A 339 -3.04 -44.07 -5.22
N LEU A 340 -4.11 -43.64 -4.54
CA LEU A 340 -4.12 -42.50 -3.63
C LEU A 340 -4.15 -43.00 -2.18
N SER A 341 -3.42 -42.34 -1.29
CA SER A 341 -3.64 -42.53 0.15
C SER A 341 -5.06 -42.09 0.56
N GLY A 342 -5.48 -42.36 1.80
CA GLY A 342 -6.73 -41.78 2.32
C GLY A 342 -6.77 -40.26 2.17
N SER A 343 -7.95 -39.72 1.83
CA SER A 343 -8.22 -38.29 1.95
C SER A 343 -8.05 -37.88 3.40
N ARG A 344 -7.49 -36.70 3.66
CA ARG A 344 -7.44 -36.14 5.01
C ARG A 344 -8.35 -34.91 5.08
N PRO A 345 -9.09 -34.72 6.18
CA PRO A 345 -9.87 -33.52 6.38
C PRO A 345 -9.04 -32.25 6.25
N GLY A 346 -9.68 -31.20 5.76
CA GLY A 346 -9.12 -29.86 5.73
C GLY A 346 -8.72 -29.36 7.13
N ARG A 347 -7.67 -28.55 7.20
CA ARG A 347 -7.27 -27.87 8.44
C ARG A 347 -8.31 -26.83 8.84
N VAL A 348 -8.57 -26.74 10.14
CA VAL A 348 -9.48 -25.77 10.77
C VAL A 348 -8.67 -24.78 11.59
N PHE A 349 -8.98 -23.50 11.48
CA PHE A 349 -8.44 -22.43 12.31
C PHE A 349 -9.52 -21.42 12.64
N MET A 350 -9.34 -20.65 13.70
CA MET A 350 -10.36 -19.77 14.23
C MET A 350 -9.81 -18.39 14.57
N VAL A 351 -10.65 -17.36 14.40
CA VAL A 351 -10.41 -16.02 14.93
C VAL A 351 -11.55 -15.65 15.86
N ILE A 352 -11.21 -15.35 17.10
CA ILE A 352 -12.15 -15.08 18.19
C ILE A 352 -12.02 -13.62 18.61
N ASP A 353 -13.04 -12.82 18.28
CA ASP A 353 -13.19 -11.45 18.76
C ASP A 353 -14.25 -11.43 19.87
N CYS A 354 -13.79 -11.31 21.11
CA CYS A 354 -14.63 -11.17 22.30
C CYS A 354 -14.35 -9.77 22.85
N PRO A 355 -15.22 -8.76 22.61
CA PRO A 355 -14.88 -7.37 22.90
C PRO A 355 -14.86 -7.02 24.40
N SER A 356 -15.76 -7.63 25.18
CA SER A 356 -15.85 -7.44 26.64
C SER A 356 -16.23 -8.74 27.34
N VAL A 357 -16.21 -8.72 28.67
CA VAL A 357 -16.63 -9.83 29.53
C VAL A 357 -18.09 -10.23 29.28
N ASP A 358 -18.94 -9.27 28.90
CA ASP A 358 -20.38 -9.50 28.67
C ASP A 358 -20.66 -10.43 27.48
N TYR A 359 -19.67 -10.72 26.62
CA TYR A 359 -19.82 -11.62 25.48
C TYR A 359 -19.46 -13.07 25.81
N ILE A 360 -18.79 -13.30 26.94
CA ILE A 360 -18.21 -14.61 27.24
C ILE A 360 -19.28 -15.68 27.36
N SER A 361 -20.43 -15.36 27.98
CA SER A 361 -21.50 -16.34 28.20
C SER A 361 -22.04 -16.89 26.88
N GLN A 362 -22.28 -16.02 25.89
CA GLN A 362 -22.72 -16.40 24.54
C GLN A 362 -21.64 -17.19 23.81
N LEU A 363 -20.38 -16.73 23.87
CA LEU A 363 -19.27 -17.36 23.17
C LEU A 363 -19.03 -18.80 23.64
N VAL A 364 -18.97 -19.04 24.95
CA VAL A 364 -18.62 -20.37 25.49
C VAL A 364 -19.74 -21.41 25.30
N GLN A 365 -20.97 -20.95 25.04
CA GLN A 365 -22.15 -21.78 24.80
C GLN A 365 -22.44 -22.00 23.30
N ALA A 366 -21.70 -21.34 22.40
CA ALA A 366 -21.89 -21.47 20.97
C ALA A 366 -21.52 -22.88 20.48
N LYS A 367 -22.54 -23.60 19.98
CA LYS A 367 -22.45 -25.02 19.60
C LYS A 367 -21.60 -25.25 18.35
N GLU A 368 -21.41 -24.20 17.55
CA GLU A 368 -20.63 -24.20 16.31
C GLU A 368 -19.17 -24.62 16.55
N PHE A 369 -18.65 -24.37 17.76
CA PHE A 369 -17.30 -24.75 18.16
C PHE A 369 -17.16 -26.20 18.63
N GLU A 370 -18.23 -26.84 19.12
CA GLU A 370 -18.19 -28.15 19.79
C GLU A 370 -17.58 -29.25 18.90
N LYS A 371 -17.87 -29.24 17.60
CA LYS A 371 -17.33 -30.22 16.63
C LYS A 371 -15.81 -30.16 16.44
N PHE A 372 -15.16 -29.09 16.87
CA PHE A 372 -13.71 -28.88 16.73
C PHE A 372 -12.96 -28.99 18.05
N GLN A 373 -13.69 -29.33 19.13
CA GLN A 373 -13.18 -29.58 20.47
C GLN A 373 -12.88 -31.08 20.66
N THR A 374 -12.08 -31.43 21.66
CA THR A 374 -11.58 -32.81 21.88
C THR A 374 -12.52 -33.72 22.70
N ALA A 375 -13.80 -33.38 22.85
CA ALA A 375 -14.69 -34.07 23.78
C ALA A 375 -15.38 -35.33 23.21
N THR A 376 -14.64 -36.45 23.19
CA THR A 376 -15.22 -37.78 23.45
C THR A 376 -14.34 -38.51 24.47
N THR A 377 -14.94 -39.37 25.29
CA THR A 377 -14.49 -40.02 26.54
C THR A 377 -13.17 -40.83 26.52
N ASP A 378 -12.33 -40.66 25.51
CA ASP A 378 -11.05 -41.34 25.34
C ASP A 378 -9.96 -40.34 24.91
N PRO A 379 -9.02 -39.99 25.81
CA PRO A 379 -7.86 -39.12 25.51
C PRO A 379 -6.95 -39.64 24.39
N SER A 380 -7.11 -40.90 23.96
CA SER A 380 -6.34 -41.49 22.86
C SER A 380 -7.02 -41.35 21.48
N SER A 381 -8.29 -40.94 21.43
CA SER A 381 -9.03 -40.70 20.19
C SER A 381 -8.83 -39.26 19.70
N LYS A 382 -8.17 -39.07 18.55
CA LYS A 382 -8.01 -37.75 17.93
C LYS A 382 -9.28 -37.42 17.13
N PRO A 383 -9.95 -36.28 17.36
CA PRO A 383 -11.01 -35.84 16.47
C PRO A 383 -10.44 -35.57 15.08
N ASP A 384 -11.08 -36.10 14.03
CA ASP A 384 -10.66 -35.90 12.64
C ASP A 384 -10.60 -34.42 12.20
N GLN A 385 -11.22 -33.51 12.97
CA GLN A 385 -11.32 -32.07 12.66
C GLN A 385 -10.93 -31.12 13.81
N GLN A 386 -10.10 -31.53 14.77
CA GLN A 386 -9.64 -30.63 15.83
C GLN A 386 -9.04 -29.32 15.28
N ALA A 387 -9.32 -28.18 15.92
CA ALA A 387 -8.77 -26.89 15.52
C ALA A 387 -7.23 -26.89 15.60
N ALA A 388 -6.56 -26.42 14.54
CA ALA A 388 -5.10 -26.36 14.51
C ALA A 388 -4.55 -25.10 15.20
N CYS A 389 -5.25 -23.97 15.03
CA CYS A 389 -4.88 -22.69 15.63
C CYS A 389 -6.12 -21.84 15.93
N ILE A 390 -6.07 -21.13 17.06
CA ILE A 390 -7.06 -20.13 17.47
C ILE A 390 -6.34 -18.82 17.76
N ILE A 391 -6.78 -17.74 17.10
CA ILE A 391 -6.27 -16.39 17.31
C ILE A 391 -7.31 -15.63 18.13
N HIS A 392 -6.88 -15.08 19.27
CA HIS A 392 -7.73 -14.38 20.23
C HIS A 392 -7.45 -12.87 20.19
N PHE A 393 -8.48 -12.06 19.99
CA PHE A 393 -8.38 -10.59 20.06
C PHE A 393 -8.76 -10.01 21.43
N GLY A 394 -9.29 -10.85 22.33
CA GLY A 394 -9.65 -10.46 23.69
C GLY A 394 -8.44 -10.08 24.56
N GLY A 395 -8.63 -9.10 25.44
CA GLY A 395 -7.62 -8.64 26.40
C GLY A 395 -7.58 -9.42 27.70
N HIS A 396 -6.87 -8.88 28.69
CA HIS A 396 -6.66 -9.47 30.01
C HIS A 396 -7.99 -9.77 30.73
N ASP A 397 -8.95 -8.85 30.67
CA ASP A 397 -10.24 -8.99 31.34
C ASP A 397 -11.06 -10.20 30.86
N ILE A 398 -10.75 -10.72 29.67
CA ILE A 398 -11.38 -11.90 29.06
C ILE A 398 -10.52 -13.15 29.28
N LEU A 399 -9.24 -13.10 28.91
CA LEU A 399 -8.32 -14.23 29.02
C LEU A 399 -8.10 -14.68 30.47
N SER A 400 -8.24 -13.77 31.44
CA SER A 400 -8.13 -14.09 32.86
C SER A 400 -9.34 -14.86 33.42
N ARG A 401 -10.49 -14.87 32.72
CA ARG A 401 -11.75 -15.43 33.23
C ARG A 401 -11.74 -16.96 33.28
N PRO A 402 -12.18 -17.57 34.40
CA PRO A 402 -12.21 -19.02 34.54
C PRO A 402 -13.03 -19.72 33.44
N GLU A 403 -14.21 -19.20 33.10
CA GLU A 403 -15.07 -19.77 32.05
C GLU A 403 -14.40 -19.74 30.67
N TYR A 404 -13.70 -18.66 30.32
CA TYR A 404 -12.99 -18.54 29.05
C TYR A 404 -11.79 -19.49 28.98
N LYS A 405 -11.01 -19.60 30.07
CA LYS A 405 -9.90 -20.57 30.18
C LYS A 405 -10.40 -22.00 30.07
N ALA A 406 -11.50 -22.33 30.74
CA ALA A 406 -12.11 -23.65 30.64
C ALA A 406 -12.56 -23.97 29.21
N TRP A 407 -13.13 -22.98 28.51
CA TRP A 407 -13.50 -23.10 27.10
C TRP A 407 -12.28 -23.31 26.19
N MET A 408 -11.19 -22.56 26.38
CA MET A 408 -9.94 -22.76 25.61
C MET A 408 -9.39 -24.18 25.75
N LYS A 409 -9.42 -24.75 26.97
CA LYS A 409 -8.91 -26.12 27.23
C LYS A 409 -9.68 -27.20 26.48
N ARG A 410 -10.95 -26.97 26.12
CA ARG A 410 -11.76 -27.93 25.35
C ARG A 410 -11.22 -28.19 23.95
N PHE A 411 -10.35 -27.33 23.41
CA PHE A 411 -9.72 -27.54 22.12
C PHE A 411 -8.48 -28.45 22.18
N GLY A 412 -8.06 -28.92 23.36
CA GLY A 412 -6.95 -29.86 23.53
C GLY A 412 -5.56 -29.24 23.45
N SER A 413 -4.54 -29.97 23.94
CA SER A 413 -3.16 -29.48 24.11
C SER A 413 -2.38 -29.23 22.81
N GLU A 414 -2.82 -29.81 21.70
CA GLU A 414 -2.17 -29.65 20.39
C GLU A 414 -2.57 -28.35 19.67
N THR A 415 -3.68 -27.73 20.08
CA THR A 415 -4.19 -26.49 19.47
C THR A 415 -3.27 -25.32 19.81
N GLN A 416 -2.79 -24.61 18.80
CA GLN A 416 -2.00 -23.40 19.02
C GLN A 416 -2.91 -22.19 19.30
N HIS A 417 -2.81 -21.62 20.49
CA HIS A 417 -3.46 -20.37 20.85
C HIS A 417 -2.50 -19.18 20.65
N ILE A 418 -2.94 -18.14 19.94
CA ILE A 418 -2.19 -16.90 19.69
C ILE A 418 -3.02 -15.73 20.19
N VAL A 419 -2.46 -14.90 21.08
CA VAL A 419 -3.16 -13.75 21.66
C VAL A 419 -2.68 -12.45 21.01
N ALA A 420 -3.56 -11.80 20.24
CA ALA A 420 -3.29 -10.52 19.59
C ALA A 420 -4.12 -9.41 20.25
N ASN A 421 -3.59 -8.86 21.35
CA ASN A 421 -4.18 -7.74 22.09
C ASN A 421 -3.11 -6.92 22.80
N GLY A 422 -3.28 -5.60 22.90
CA GLY A 422 -2.36 -4.66 23.53
C GLY A 422 -2.05 -4.92 25.03
N ASP A 423 -2.90 -5.65 25.75
CA ASP A 423 -2.60 -6.04 27.13
C ASP A 423 -1.42 -7.02 27.22
N TYR A 424 -1.27 -7.90 26.23
CA TYR A 424 -0.26 -8.96 26.17
C TYR A 424 0.83 -8.72 25.12
N CYS A 425 0.61 -7.78 24.19
CA CYS A 425 1.54 -7.39 23.14
C CYS A 425 2.05 -5.97 23.42
N SER A 426 3.37 -5.77 23.43
CA SER A 426 3.95 -4.48 23.79
C SER A 426 3.80 -3.39 22.73
N GLU A 427 3.77 -2.13 23.17
CA GLU A 427 3.62 -0.91 22.37
C GLU A 427 4.93 -0.53 21.63
N LYS A 428 5.46 -1.48 20.87
CA LYS A 428 6.68 -1.34 20.05
C LYS A 428 6.45 -0.42 18.85
N LEU A 429 7.54 0.17 18.35
CA LEU A 429 7.54 0.99 17.14
C LEU A 429 7.37 0.11 15.90
N ILE A 430 6.16 0.06 15.37
CA ILE A 430 5.86 -0.65 14.11
C ILE A 430 6.26 0.18 12.88
N TRP A 431 6.24 1.51 12.96
CA TRP A 431 6.67 2.43 11.90
C TRP A 431 8.18 2.67 11.94
N GLN A 432 8.99 1.64 11.69
CA GLN A 432 10.44 1.70 11.92
C GLN A 432 11.14 2.79 11.09
N ASN A 433 10.73 2.99 9.83
CA ASN A 433 11.36 3.96 8.94
C ASN A 433 11.06 5.39 9.39
N GLN A 434 9.82 5.69 9.77
CA GLN A 434 9.45 6.96 10.40
C GLN A 434 10.21 7.17 11.72
N ALA A 435 10.29 6.16 12.59
CA ALA A 435 10.98 6.25 13.86
C ALA A 435 12.49 6.51 13.73
N GLN A 436 13.16 5.86 12.77
CA GLN A 436 14.55 6.14 12.42
C GLN A 436 14.72 7.58 11.91
N SER A 437 13.79 8.04 11.07
CA SER A 437 13.78 9.43 10.58
C SER A 437 13.64 10.43 11.73
N SER A 438 12.69 10.21 12.65
CA SER A 438 12.49 11.04 13.84
C SER A 438 13.72 11.04 14.75
N TYR A 439 14.40 9.90 14.92
CA TYR A 439 15.65 9.86 15.67
C TYR A 439 16.74 10.73 15.01
N LYS A 440 16.96 10.60 13.69
CA LYS A 440 17.95 11.42 12.99
C LYS A 440 17.60 12.91 13.12
N LEU A 441 16.33 13.29 12.96
CA LEU A 441 15.85 14.66 13.15
C LEU A 441 16.03 15.17 14.59
N SER A 442 15.87 14.31 15.61
CA SER A 442 16.06 14.68 17.02
C SER A 442 17.48 15.14 17.35
N LEU A 443 18.46 14.80 16.49
CA LEU A 443 19.82 15.31 16.60
C LEU A 443 19.90 16.80 16.25
N LEU A 444 19.00 17.36 15.44
CA LEU A 444 18.94 18.80 15.20
C LEU A 444 18.42 19.53 16.42
N ASP A 445 17.26 19.10 16.91
CA ASP A 445 16.62 19.62 18.12
C ASP A 445 15.59 18.59 18.63
N SER A 446 15.84 18.02 19.80
CA SER A 446 14.98 16.98 20.38
C SER A 446 13.67 17.53 20.98
N SER A 447 13.56 18.85 21.16
CA SER A 447 12.31 19.49 21.58
C SER A 447 11.36 19.70 20.40
N ILE A 448 11.90 19.96 19.21
CA ILE A 448 11.11 20.11 17.96
C ILE A 448 10.82 18.75 17.34
N PHE A 449 11.78 17.84 17.38
CA PHE A 449 11.71 16.50 16.79
C PHE A 449 11.87 15.44 17.88
N PRO A 450 10.84 15.22 18.73
CA PRO A 450 10.91 14.19 19.75
C PRO A 450 10.91 12.80 19.13
N ILE A 451 11.52 11.86 19.86
CA ILE A 451 11.47 10.44 19.50
C ILE A 451 10.06 9.91 19.80
N PRO A 452 9.43 9.16 18.88
CA PRO A 452 8.10 8.61 19.09
C PRO A 452 8.05 7.72 20.34
N TYR A 453 6.99 7.86 21.13
CA TYR A 453 6.74 7.07 22.33
C TYR A 453 6.60 5.57 22.01
N TYR A 454 7.19 4.73 22.85
CA TYR A 454 7.05 3.29 22.82
C TYR A 454 7.20 2.69 24.22
N ASP A 455 6.56 1.55 24.44
CA ASP A 455 6.81 0.70 25.62
C ASP A 455 7.19 -0.70 25.13
N GLY A 456 8.37 -1.17 25.56
CA GLY A 456 8.87 -2.50 25.20
C GLY A 456 8.20 -3.62 26.00
N GLN A 457 7.52 -3.30 27.11
CA GLN A 457 6.92 -4.28 28.02
C GLN A 457 5.40 -4.27 27.88
N PRO A 458 4.75 -5.44 27.77
CA PRO A 458 3.29 -5.52 27.80
C PRO A 458 2.77 -5.22 29.22
N ALA A 459 1.51 -4.81 29.33
CA ALA A 459 0.86 -4.57 30.62
C ALA A 459 0.69 -5.86 31.44
N HIS A 460 0.49 -6.99 30.75
CA HIS A 460 0.25 -8.32 31.29
C HIS A 460 1.11 -9.37 30.58
N THR A 461 1.33 -10.51 31.24
CA THR A 461 2.10 -11.63 30.67
C THR A 461 1.32 -12.94 30.76
N LEU A 462 1.35 -13.73 29.70
CA LEU A 462 0.62 -14.99 29.62
C LEU A 462 1.20 -16.04 30.57
N GLU A 463 2.49 -15.99 30.86
CA GLU A 463 3.14 -16.85 31.85
C GLU A 463 2.59 -16.64 33.26
N LYS A 464 2.07 -15.44 33.56
CA LYS A 464 1.45 -15.14 34.85
C LYS A 464 -0.04 -15.47 34.84
N ASP A 465 -0.74 -15.11 33.77
CA ASP A 465 -2.20 -15.17 33.73
C ASP A 465 -2.74 -16.52 33.24
N CYS A 466 -1.97 -17.26 32.43
CA CYS A 466 -2.36 -18.50 31.76
C CYS A 466 -1.28 -19.60 31.85
N SER A 467 -0.68 -19.80 33.03
CA SER A 467 0.35 -20.81 33.32
C SER A 467 -0.13 -22.27 33.37
N ASP A 468 -0.98 -22.68 32.43
CA ASP A 468 -1.51 -24.03 32.35
C ASP A 468 -0.72 -24.87 31.32
N SER A 469 -0.17 -26.02 31.74
CA SER A 469 0.61 -26.91 30.88
C SER A 469 -0.22 -27.55 29.76
N LEU A 470 -1.56 -27.51 29.85
CA LEU A 470 -2.47 -28.01 28.82
C LEU A 470 -2.76 -26.99 27.71
N LEU A 471 -2.29 -25.74 27.84
CA LEU A 471 -2.52 -24.69 26.84
C LEU A 471 -1.21 -24.33 26.13
N LYS A 472 -1.13 -24.64 24.84
CA LYS A 472 -0.07 -24.14 23.96
C LYS A 472 -0.41 -22.71 23.52
N ILE A 473 -0.09 -21.74 24.37
CA ILE A 473 -0.48 -20.32 24.21
C ILE A 473 0.74 -19.40 24.14
N GLN A 474 0.69 -18.35 23.31
CA GLN A 474 1.73 -17.33 23.23
C GLN A 474 1.19 -15.97 22.76
N PRO A 475 1.89 -14.86 23.05
CA PRO A 475 1.51 -13.57 22.50
C PRO A 475 1.79 -13.51 21.00
N ALA A 476 0.98 -12.74 20.28
CA ALA A 476 1.18 -12.48 18.87
C ALA A 476 2.41 -11.58 18.65
N GLN A 477 3.00 -11.69 17.47
CA GLN A 477 4.05 -10.77 17.00
C GLN A 477 3.72 -10.34 15.57
N SER A 478 4.04 -9.11 15.20
CA SER A 478 3.82 -8.65 13.83
C SER A 478 4.66 -9.49 12.86
N MET A 479 4.02 -9.95 11.79
CA MET A 479 4.52 -10.90 10.80
C MET A 479 4.79 -12.33 11.32
N LEU A 480 4.25 -12.69 12.50
CA LEU A 480 4.26 -14.08 12.96
C LEU A 480 3.42 -14.95 12.01
N ASN A 481 4.00 -16.03 11.50
CA ASN A 481 3.30 -16.99 10.67
C ASN A 481 2.93 -18.24 11.48
N PHE A 482 1.75 -18.79 11.20
CA PHE A 482 1.37 -20.14 11.54
C PHE A 482 1.20 -20.93 10.24
N ASP A 483 2.20 -21.73 9.90
CA ASP A 483 2.23 -22.53 8.68
C ASP A 483 1.22 -23.67 8.78
N LEU A 484 0.37 -23.80 7.76
CA LEU A 484 -0.60 -24.89 7.63
C LEU A 484 -0.01 -26.07 6.85
N GLU A 485 0.78 -25.76 5.81
CA GLU A 485 1.40 -26.72 4.90
C GLU A 485 2.77 -26.22 4.40
N PRO A 486 3.77 -27.11 4.20
CA PRO A 486 3.70 -28.57 4.29
C PRO A 486 3.83 -29.12 5.72
N SER A 487 4.28 -28.30 6.67
CA SER A 487 4.43 -28.66 8.08
C SER A 487 3.64 -27.70 8.93
N LEU A 488 2.81 -28.24 9.83
CA LEU A 488 2.00 -27.46 10.75
C LEU A 488 2.90 -26.89 11.85
N GLY A 489 2.88 -25.58 12.08
CA GLY A 489 3.61 -25.00 13.19
C GLY A 489 3.80 -23.49 13.11
N LEU A 490 4.38 -22.95 14.18
CA LEU A 490 4.75 -21.54 14.24
C LEU A 490 6.03 -21.30 13.45
N ASN A 491 6.03 -20.21 12.70
CA ASN A 491 7.15 -19.75 11.92
C ASN A 491 7.39 -18.27 12.24
N VAL A 492 8.55 -18.02 12.85
CA VAL A 492 8.98 -16.70 13.30
C VAL A 492 9.93 -16.02 12.33
N MET A 493 10.13 -16.59 11.13
CA MET A 493 11.18 -16.12 10.20
C MET A 493 10.96 -14.70 9.69
N ASP A 494 9.69 -14.33 9.48
CA ASP A 494 9.26 -13.03 8.96
C ASP A 494 8.96 -12.01 10.07
N VAL A 495 9.00 -12.43 11.34
CA VAL A 495 8.70 -11.55 12.48
C VAL A 495 9.60 -10.33 12.46
N ILE A 496 8.99 -9.15 12.58
CA ILE A 496 9.71 -7.87 12.56
C ILE A 496 10.50 -7.73 13.87
N SER A 497 11.83 -7.68 13.76
CA SER A 497 12.70 -7.37 14.90
C SER A 497 12.36 -6.01 15.49
N PRO A 498 12.16 -5.88 16.82
CA PRO A 498 11.91 -4.60 17.45
C PRO A 498 13.04 -3.60 17.19
N LEU A 499 12.70 -2.35 16.87
CA LEU A 499 13.67 -1.27 16.76
C LEU A 499 14.10 -0.82 18.16
N GLU A 500 15.37 -0.94 18.51
CA GLU A 500 15.95 -0.42 19.75
C GLU A 500 16.70 0.88 19.46
N ILE A 501 15.96 1.98 19.26
CA ILE A 501 16.48 3.27 18.76
C ILE A 501 17.86 3.64 19.33
N TYR A 502 18.02 3.68 20.65
CA TYR A 502 19.27 4.09 21.28
C TYR A 502 20.42 3.09 21.12
N LYS A 503 20.14 1.77 21.10
CA LYS A 503 21.19 0.76 20.92
C LYS A 503 21.60 0.68 19.45
N ASP A 504 20.61 0.66 18.55
CA ASP A 504 20.80 0.54 17.11
C ASP A 504 21.53 1.74 16.50
N HIS A 505 21.49 2.90 17.16
CA HIS A 505 22.08 4.14 16.67
C HIS A 505 23.29 4.62 17.50
N LYS A 506 23.71 3.86 18.53
CA LYS A 506 24.86 4.17 19.40
C LYS A 506 26.19 4.27 18.62
N HIS A 507 26.29 3.59 17.48
CA HIS A 507 27.51 3.49 16.68
C HIS A 507 27.54 4.42 15.45
N LEU A 508 26.58 5.34 15.32
CA LEU A 508 26.57 6.32 14.22
C LEU A 508 27.76 7.29 14.26
N GLU A 509 28.43 7.46 15.40
CA GLU A 509 29.58 8.38 15.50
C GLU A 509 30.91 7.71 15.11
N GLU A 510 31.10 6.40 15.33
CA GLU A 510 32.40 5.74 15.18
C GLU A 510 32.59 5.00 13.83
N ASN A 511 31.51 4.60 13.15
CA ASN A 511 31.55 3.81 11.89
C ASN A 511 30.66 4.37 10.77
N SER A 512 30.25 5.65 10.82
CA SER A 512 29.25 6.19 9.87
C SER A 512 29.74 6.33 8.43
N LYS A 513 28.78 6.17 7.51
CA LYS A 513 28.84 6.56 6.10
C LYS A 513 29.12 8.07 5.95
N GLU A 514 29.69 8.47 4.82
CA GLU A 514 30.14 9.84 4.57
C GLU A 514 29.04 10.90 4.78
N TYR A 515 27.86 10.71 4.17
CA TYR A 515 26.73 11.63 4.31
C TYR A 515 26.27 11.82 5.77
N LEU A 516 26.36 10.77 6.60
CA LEU A 516 26.01 10.88 8.02
C LEU A 516 27.03 11.76 8.74
N ARG A 517 28.33 11.59 8.49
CA ARG A 517 29.36 12.45 9.12
C ARG A 517 29.16 13.91 8.75
N GLU A 518 28.83 14.19 7.49
CA GLU A 518 28.51 15.53 7.02
C GLU A 518 27.25 16.07 7.69
N TYR A 519 26.17 15.28 7.73
CA TYR A 519 24.94 15.61 8.44
C TYR A 519 25.20 15.99 9.91
N TRP A 520 25.99 15.18 10.63
CA TRP A 520 26.33 15.41 12.03
C TRP A 520 27.10 16.73 12.23
N LYS A 521 28.05 17.02 11.34
CA LYS A 521 28.80 18.28 11.35
C LYS A 521 27.86 19.48 11.15
N LEU A 522 26.98 19.43 10.15
CA LEU A 522 26.04 20.50 9.84
C LEU A 522 24.98 20.65 10.93
N ALA A 523 24.49 19.56 11.51
CA ALA A 523 23.55 19.59 12.62
C ALA A 523 24.18 20.25 13.86
N LYS A 524 25.45 19.93 14.16
CA LYS A 524 26.21 20.60 15.24
C LYS A 524 26.37 22.09 14.97
N GLN A 525 26.75 22.46 13.74
CA GLN A 525 26.87 23.86 13.34
C GLN A 525 25.54 24.61 13.52
N ALA A 526 24.42 24.04 13.07
CA ALA A 526 23.10 24.64 13.24
C ALA A 526 22.75 24.87 14.71
N ARG A 527 23.03 23.89 15.59
CA ARG A 527 22.84 24.05 17.05
C ARG A 527 23.71 25.16 17.64
N ASP A 528 24.98 25.24 17.24
CA ASP A 528 25.90 26.28 17.71
C ASP A 528 25.47 27.68 17.23
N GLU A 529 24.96 27.80 16.00
CA GLU A 529 24.43 29.04 15.44
C GLU A 529 23.11 29.47 16.10
N ILE A 530 22.24 28.53 16.46
CA ILE A 530 21.01 28.81 17.21
C ILE A 530 21.35 29.28 18.62
N ALA A 531 22.30 28.61 19.29
CA ALA A 531 22.71 28.96 20.65
C ALA A 531 23.32 30.36 20.74
N LYS A 532 24.00 30.84 19.69
CA LYS A 532 24.60 32.19 19.61
C LYS A 532 23.60 33.29 19.23
N ASP A 533 22.46 32.93 18.64
CA ASP A 533 21.51 33.89 18.11
C ASP A 533 20.53 34.40 19.17
N THR A 534 20.90 35.51 19.80
CA THR A 534 20.08 36.20 20.81
C THR A 534 18.86 36.91 20.21
N THR A 535 18.80 37.11 18.88
CA THR A 535 17.66 37.76 18.23
C THR A 535 16.41 36.88 18.25
N ILE A 536 16.60 35.56 18.18
CA ILE A 536 15.49 34.58 18.25
C ILE A 536 14.78 34.65 19.61
N GLN A 537 15.54 34.91 20.69
CA GLN A 537 14.98 34.98 22.04
C GLN A 537 14.29 36.32 22.35
N THR A 538 14.67 37.39 21.65
CA THR A 538 14.21 38.77 21.90
C THR A 538 13.09 39.23 20.97
N LYS A 539 12.84 38.51 19.86
CA LYS A 539 11.77 38.85 18.89
C LYS A 539 10.38 38.67 19.51
N ASN A 540 9.55 39.70 19.40
CA ASN A 540 8.16 39.64 19.85
C ASN A 540 7.30 38.89 18.81
N ILE A 541 7.02 37.61 19.05
CA ILE A 541 6.19 36.76 18.18
C ILE A 541 4.81 36.57 18.84
N PRO A 542 3.71 37.01 18.20
CA PRO A 542 2.35 36.73 18.68
C PRO A 542 2.14 35.23 18.88
N GLY A 543 1.55 34.84 20.02
CA GLY A 543 1.30 33.43 20.29
C GLY A 543 2.55 32.56 20.42
N LYS A 544 3.72 33.11 20.80
CA LYS A 544 5.00 32.38 20.84
C LYS A 544 4.99 31.00 21.53
N GLU A 545 4.09 30.77 22.49
CA GLU A 545 3.95 29.49 23.21
C GLU A 545 2.98 28.49 22.54
N VAL A 546 2.20 28.92 21.55
CA VAL A 546 1.32 28.05 20.76
C VAL A 546 2.18 27.03 20.02
N VAL A 547 1.80 25.76 20.11
CA VAL A 547 2.52 24.64 19.50
C VAL A 547 1.75 24.15 18.29
N LEU A 548 2.44 24.04 17.16
CA LEU A 548 1.98 23.31 15.97
C LEU A 548 2.65 21.94 15.94
N THR A 549 1.84 20.88 16.02
CA THR A 549 2.29 19.50 15.89
C THR A 549 1.79 18.92 14.56
N THR A 550 2.69 18.56 13.65
CA THR A 550 2.29 17.89 12.39
C THR A 550 2.31 16.38 12.57
N LEU A 551 1.13 15.80 12.76
CA LEU A 551 0.95 14.37 13.04
C LEU A 551 1.15 13.49 11.80
N GLY A 552 0.83 14.03 10.62
CA GLY A 552 1.13 13.40 9.34
C GLY A 552 1.27 14.45 8.24
N THR A 553 2.15 14.19 7.28
CA THR A 553 2.66 15.20 6.32
C THR A 553 2.67 14.73 4.87
N GLY A 554 2.11 13.56 4.56
CA GLY A 554 2.11 12.97 3.23
C GLY A 554 0.76 13.07 2.52
N SER A 555 0.80 13.03 1.20
CA SER A 555 -0.36 13.10 0.32
C SER A 555 -0.87 11.73 -0.16
N SER A 556 -2.19 11.65 -0.40
CA SER A 556 -2.96 10.60 -1.09
C SER A 556 -3.12 9.26 -0.35
N HIS A 557 -2.05 8.66 0.12
CA HIS A 557 -2.06 7.38 0.84
C HIS A 557 -0.99 7.40 1.92
N PRO A 558 -0.96 6.53 2.92
CA PRO A 558 0.18 6.46 3.85
C PRO A 558 1.40 5.76 3.20
N SER A 559 2.62 6.11 3.62
CA SER A 559 3.87 5.45 3.20
C SER A 559 4.66 4.93 4.41
N LYS A 560 5.77 4.23 4.13
CA LYS A 560 6.73 3.83 5.17
C LYS A 560 7.38 5.04 5.88
N TYR A 561 7.45 6.20 5.24
CA TYR A 561 8.10 7.40 5.79
C TYR A 561 7.13 8.42 6.39
N ARG A 562 6.02 8.69 5.69
CA ARG A 562 5.04 9.73 6.06
C ARG A 562 3.64 9.14 6.18
N ASN A 563 2.92 9.52 7.22
CA ASN A 563 1.48 9.32 7.33
C ASN A 563 0.71 10.39 6.55
N VAL A 564 -0.58 10.16 6.32
CA VAL A 564 -1.47 11.13 5.66
C VAL A 564 -1.75 12.35 6.54
N SER A 565 -2.21 13.45 5.92
CA SER A 565 -2.35 14.78 6.53
C SER A 565 -3.13 14.79 7.85
N ALA A 566 -2.49 15.34 8.88
CA ALA A 566 -3.14 15.76 10.13
C ALA A 566 -2.22 16.71 10.90
N SER A 567 -2.78 17.80 11.43
CA SER A 567 -2.01 18.74 12.26
C SER A 567 -2.81 19.16 13.50
N LEU A 568 -2.13 19.23 14.64
CA LEU A 568 -2.70 19.64 15.93
C LEU A 568 -2.14 21.01 16.31
N ILE A 569 -3.02 21.93 16.64
CA ILE A 569 -2.70 23.21 17.29
C ILE A 569 -2.98 23.04 18.78
N ASP A 570 -1.97 23.23 19.61
CA ASP A 570 -2.13 23.26 21.07
C ASP A 570 -1.91 24.67 21.60
N VAL A 571 -2.97 25.25 22.16
CA VAL A 571 -2.91 26.51 22.90
C VAL A 571 -2.71 26.16 24.37
N PRO A 572 -1.51 26.38 24.94
CA PRO A 572 -1.17 25.86 26.26
C PRO A 572 -2.18 26.26 27.34
N GLY A 573 -2.65 25.27 28.10
CA GLY A 573 -3.62 25.46 29.20
C GLY A 573 -5.04 25.85 28.75
N LYS A 574 -5.31 25.94 27.44
CA LYS A 574 -6.64 26.22 26.87
C LYS A 574 -7.12 24.99 26.09
N ASN A 575 -7.29 25.11 24.78
CA ASN A 575 -7.86 24.08 23.92
C ASN A 575 -6.83 23.54 22.92
N THR A 576 -7.09 22.35 22.41
CA THR A 576 -6.44 21.79 21.22
C THR A 576 -7.40 21.81 20.04
N PHE A 577 -6.85 21.93 18.83
CA PHE A 577 -7.61 21.92 17.57
C PHE A 577 -6.92 21.02 16.55
N LEU A 578 -7.68 20.26 15.78
CA LEU A 578 -7.17 19.45 14.68
C LEU A 578 -7.50 20.08 13.33
N LEU A 579 -6.52 20.11 12.44
CA LEU A 579 -6.61 20.51 11.05
C LEU A 579 -6.37 19.26 10.19
N ASP A 580 -7.44 18.78 9.58
CA ASP A 580 -7.54 17.46 8.98
C ASP A 580 -7.20 16.32 9.95
N VAL A 581 -7.78 15.16 9.68
CA VAL A 581 -7.71 13.97 10.53
C VAL A 581 -7.63 12.74 9.63
N GLY A 582 -6.54 12.60 8.87
CA GLY A 582 -6.28 11.43 8.04
C GLY A 582 -6.17 10.12 8.83
N GLU A 583 -6.15 8.99 8.13
CA GLU A 583 -6.00 7.65 8.71
C GLU A 583 -4.80 7.56 9.67
N GLY A 584 -4.99 6.98 10.87
CA GLY A 584 -3.92 6.79 11.85
C GLY A 584 -3.61 8.01 12.71
N THR A 585 -4.36 9.11 12.60
CA THR A 585 -4.11 10.35 13.37
C THR A 585 -4.05 10.10 14.88
N TYR A 586 -5.00 9.34 15.44
CA TYR A 586 -4.98 9.03 16.88
C TYR A 586 -3.75 8.21 17.30
N GLY A 587 -3.30 7.26 16.46
CA GLY A 587 -2.06 6.52 16.68
C GLY A 587 -0.84 7.45 16.70
N GLN A 588 -0.76 8.37 15.74
CA GLN A 588 0.30 9.39 15.72
C GLN A 588 0.24 10.32 16.96
N MET A 589 -0.95 10.70 17.44
CA MET A 589 -1.09 11.45 18.70
C MET A 589 -0.58 10.64 19.90
N PHE A 590 -0.91 9.35 19.98
CA PHE A 590 -0.39 8.46 21.02
C PHE A 590 1.14 8.37 20.97
N ARG A 591 1.72 8.22 19.78
CA ARG A 591 3.17 8.20 19.59
C ARG A 591 3.81 9.54 19.94
N GLN A 592 3.13 10.66 19.78
CA GLN A 592 3.68 11.97 20.15
C GLN A 592 3.59 12.29 21.64
N PHE A 593 2.44 11.99 22.25
CA PHE A 593 2.09 12.49 23.58
C PHE A 593 2.10 11.40 24.67
N GLY A 594 2.23 10.13 24.29
CA GLY A 594 2.47 8.99 25.18
C GLY A 594 1.26 8.47 25.97
N GLY A 595 1.24 7.14 26.15
CA GLY A 595 0.40 6.41 27.11
C GLY A 595 1.07 6.28 28.49
N PHE A 596 0.28 6.27 29.55
CA PHE A 596 0.69 6.49 30.96
C PHE A 596 1.81 5.63 31.57
N ARG A 597 2.53 6.23 32.54
CA ARG A 597 2.65 5.67 33.91
C ARG A 597 2.16 6.70 34.92
N ARG A 598 1.20 6.27 35.76
CA ARG A 598 0.51 7.03 36.82
C ARG A 598 1.49 7.79 37.73
N THR A 599 1.85 9.01 37.36
CA THR A 599 2.50 10.00 38.22
C THR A 599 1.89 11.38 37.92
N ALA A 600 2.05 12.32 38.85
CA ALA A 600 1.40 13.63 38.90
C ALA A 600 1.71 14.61 37.75
N LYS A 601 2.20 14.15 36.58
CA LYS A 601 2.36 14.96 35.37
C LYS A 601 1.52 14.38 34.23
N GLN A 602 0.20 14.52 34.34
CA GLN A 602 -0.77 14.22 33.26
C GLN A 602 -0.80 15.31 32.16
N ALA A 603 -0.24 16.48 32.46
CA ALA A 603 -0.12 17.59 31.51
C ALA A 603 0.68 17.12 30.29
N ASN A 604 0.11 17.27 29.09
CA ASN A 604 0.70 16.90 27.80
C ASN A 604 0.58 15.43 27.35
N SER A 605 -0.21 14.60 28.01
CA SER A 605 -0.53 13.23 27.54
C SER A 605 -1.50 13.21 26.34
N VAL A 606 -1.62 12.08 25.62
CA VAL A 606 -2.65 11.96 24.57
C VAL A 606 -4.05 12.18 25.14
N ASP A 607 -4.30 11.72 26.35
CA ASP A 607 -5.58 11.91 27.06
C ASP A 607 -5.82 13.40 27.36
N ASP A 608 -4.79 14.13 27.79
CA ASP A 608 -4.88 15.60 27.96
C ASP A 608 -5.18 16.30 26.64
N LYS A 609 -4.58 15.87 25.52
CA LYS A 609 -4.86 16.47 24.20
C LYS A 609 -6.28 16.22 23.75
N ILE A 610 -6.81 15.03 23.99
CA ILE A 610 -8.16 14.63 23.62
C ILE A 610 -9.19 15.27 24.55
N GLU A 611 -8.96 15.34 25.86
CA GLU A 611 -9.85 16.02 26.82
C GLU A 611 -10.00 17.52 26.49
N ARG A 612 -8.91 18.17 26.05
CA ARG A 612 -8.89 19.58 25.66
C ARG A 612 -9.30 19.85 24.21
N LEU A 613 -9.67 18.82 23.44
CA LEU A 613 -10.05 18.96 22.03
C LEU A 613 -11.34 19.77 21.90
N GLY A 614 -11.19 21.00 21.43
CA GLY A 614 -12.28 21.97 21.29
C GLY A 614 -12.85 22.04 19.87
N GLY A 615 -12.04 21.72 18.85
CA GLY A 615 -12.48 21.76 17.46
C GLY A 615 -11.71 20.87 16.50
N ILE A 616 -12.39 20.41 15.45
CA ILE A 616 -11.83 19.71 14.29
C ILE A 616 -12.23 20.49 13.04
N PHE A 617 -11.28 20.76 12.15
CA PHE A 617 -11.53 21.24 10.80
C PHE A 617 -11.20 20.15 9.79
N ILE A 618 -12.10 19.89 8.85
CA ILE A 618 -11.88 19.04 7.68
C ILE A 618 -11.91 19.92 6.43
N SER A 619 -10.85 19.92 5.65
CA SER A 619 -10.68 20.78 4.47
C SER A 619 -11.57 20.35 3.30
N HIS A 620 -11.64 19.04 3.02
CA HIS A 620 -12.40 18.47 1.91
C HIS A 620 -12.61 16.95 2.06
N MET A 621 -13.25 16.31 1.06
CA MET A 621 -13.67 14.90 1.15
C MET A 621 -12.67 13.86 0.62
N HIS A 622 -11.43 14.20 0.25
CA HIS A 622 -10.46 13.14 -0.06
C HIS A 622 -10.07 12.36 1.19
N ALA A 623 -9.92 11.04 1.04
CA ALA A 623 -9.83 10.09 2.15
C ALA A 623 -8.61 10.34 3.06
N ASP A 624 -7.51 10.81 2.50
CA ASP A 624 -6.28 11.15 3.22
C ASP A 624 -6.42 12.29 4.24
N HIS A 625 -7.54 13.01 4.26
CA HIS A 625 -7.77 14.14 5.16
C HIS A 625 -8.77 13.87 6.29
N HIS A 626 -9.51 12.75 6.28
CA HIS A 626 -10.61 12.57 7.25
C HIS A 626 -10.84 11.15 7.79
N LEU A 627 -10.16 10.11 7.26
CA LEU A 627 -10.40 8.72 7.68
C LEU A 627 -10.08 8.44 9.17
N GLY A 628 -9.32 9.29 9.87
CA GLY A 628 -9.09 9.16 11.32
C GLY A 628 -10.18 9.80 12.18
N THR A 629 -11.14 10.53 11.59
CA THR A 629 -12.11 11.36 12.33
C THR A 629 -12.98 10.55 13.28
N VAL A 630 -13.52 9.41 12.82
CA VAL A 630 -14.39 8.56 13.64
C VAL A 630 -13.66 8.07 14.89
N ARG A 631 -12.40 7.63 14.74
CA ARG A 631 -11.58 7.17 15.85
C ARG A 631 -11.21 8.28 16.84
N VAL A 632 -10.93 9.48 16.36
CA VAL A 632 -10.67 10.64 17.24
C VAL A 632 -11.92 11.03 18.03
N ILE A 633 -13.10 11.05 17.39
CA ILE A 633 -14.36 11.35 18.08
C ILE A 633 -14.69 10.24 19.09
N ASP A 634 -14.48 8.97 18.77
CA ASP A 634 -14.67 7.85 19.69
C ASP A 634 -13.76 7.98 20.93
N ALA A 635 -12.47 8.28 20.73
CA ALA A 635 -11.53 8.51 21.82
C ALA A 635 -11.95 9.73 22.68
N TRP A 636 -12.35 10.82 22.05
CA TRP A 636 -12.90 12.00 22.74
C TRP A 636 -14.16 11.65 23.54
N ASN A 637 -15.09 10.88 22.95
CA ASN A 637 -16.33 10.49 23.61
C ASN A 637 -16.09 9.60 24.83
N LYS A 638 -15.08 8.72 24.78
CA LYS A 638 -14.68 7.89 25.93
C LYS A 638 -14.05 8.69 27.07
N GLN A 639 -13.41 9.81 26.78
CA GLN A 639 -12.72 10.64 27.77
C GLN A 639 -13.53 11.84 28.27
N ARG A 640 -14.49 12.32 27.48
CA ARG A 640 -15.28 13.50 27.85
C ARG A 640 -16.00 13.26 29.17
N LYS A 641 -15.90 14.20 30.10
CA LYS A 641 -16.76 14.18 31.29
C LYS A 641 -18.17 14.58 30.84
N LYS A 642 -19.24 13.97 31.37
CA LYS A 642 -20.64 14.28 30.98
C LYS A 642 -21.02 15.78 31.04
N LYS A 643 -20.21 16.62 31.70
CA LYS A 643 -20.37 18.07 31.88
C LYS A 643 -19.45 18.95 30.98
N THR A 644 -18.70 18.39 30.03
CA THR A 644 -17.79 19.18 29.17
C THR A 644 -18.50 19.82 27.99
N THR A 645 -17.91 20.92 27.52
CA THR A 645 -18.21 21.61 26.27
C THR A 645 -18.34 20.62 25.09
N PRO A 646 -19.33 20.79 24.19
CA PRO A 646 -19.41 19.96 22.98
C PRO A 646 -18.21 20.22 22.05
N LEU A 647 -17.77 19.17 21.36
CA LEU A 647 -16.77 19.26 20.30
C LEU A 647 -17.38 19.91 19.06
N VAL A 648 -16.73 20.93 18.50
CA VAL A 648 -17.16 21.56 17.24
C VAL A 648 -16.42 20.92 16.06
N LEU A 649 -17.15 20.50 15.03
CA LEU A 649 -16.57 20.02 13.78
C LEU A 649 -16.97 20.95 12.64
N ILE A 650 -15.98 21.58 12.02
CA ILE A 650 -16.13 22.43 10.84
C ILE A 650 -15.71 21.59 9.63
N GLY A 651 -16.59 21.41 8.64
CA GLY A 651 -16.25 20.60 7.47
C GLY A 651 -17.26 20.72 6.33
N PRO A 652 -16.98 20.10 5.16
CA PRO A 652 -17.95 20.06 4.07
C PRO A 652 -19.21 19.30 4.49
N ARG A 653 -20.39 19.73 4.03
CA ARG A 653 -21.68 19.04 4.28
C ARG A 653 -21.66 17.52 4.12
N ARG A 654 -20.88 17.00 3.17
CA ARG A 654 -20.73 15.55 2.90
C ARG A 654 -20.08 14.80 4.06
N MET A 655 -19.19 15.45 4.81
CA MET A 655 -18.60 14.89 6.02
C MET A 655 -19.66 14.66 7.08
N ASN A 656 -20.57 15.63 7.25
CA ASN A 656 -21.70 15.50 8.16
C ASN A 656 -22.60 14.31 7.81
N ALA A 657 -22.93 14.17 6.52
CA ALA A 657 -23.76 13.07 6.03
C ALA A 657 -23.11 11.71 6.31
N PHE A 658 -21.80 11.57 6.01
CA PHE A 658 -21.05 10.36 6.34
C PHE A 658 -21.07 10.05 7.85
N LEU A 659 -20.74 11.02 8.70
CA LEU A 659 -20.70 10.80 10.15
C LEU A 659 -22.07 10.46 10.73
N GLN A 660 -23.13 11.10 10.25
CA GLN A 660 -24.51 10.79 10.63
C GLN A 660 -24.89 9.36 10.24
N GLU A 661 -24.64 8.98 8.99
CA GLU A 661 -24.97 7.65 8.49
C GLU A 661 -24.11 6.55 9.12
N PHE A 662 -22.84 6.85 9.44
CA PHE A 662 -21.98 5.92 10.16
C PHE A 662 -22.36 5.84 11.66
N SER A 663 -22.94 6.90 12.24
CA SER A 663 -23.48 6.84 13.61
C SER A 663 -24.70 5.93 13.74
N ASP A 664 -25.35 5.59 12.63
CA ASP A 664 -26.36 4.53 12.60
C ASP A 664 -25.75 3.13 12.64
N VAL A 665 -24.45 2.97 12.34
CA VAL A 665 -23.74 1.69 12.37
C VAL A 665 -23.15 1.43 13.75
N GLN A 666 -22.51 2.45 14.32
CA GLN A 666 -21.78 2.41 15.59
C GLN A 666 -22.03 3.69 16.39
N ASP A 667 -22.26 3.58 17.71
CA ASP A 667 -22.17 4.73 18.61
C ASP A 667 -20.69 5.05 18.88
N PHE A 668 -20.21 6.13 18.27
CA PHE A 668 -18.89 6.70 18.56
C PHE A 668 -18.99 8.09 19.20
N GLY A 669 -20.17 8.52 19.66
CA GLY A 669 -20.37 9.80 20.34
C GLY A 669 -20.69 11.00 19.45
N TYR A 670 -20.99 10.78 18.16
CA TYR A 670 -21.29 11.85 17.21
C TYR A 670 -22.47 12.75 17.63
N GLN A 671 -23.44 12.21 18.37
CA GLN A 671 -24.56 12.95 18.98
C GLN A 671 -24.13 14.09 19.92
N HIS A 672 -22.86 14.10 20.36
CA HIS A 672 -22.28 15.14 21.20
C HIS A 672 -21.41 16.13 20.42
N VAL A 673 -21.29 15.96 19.10
CA VAL A 673 -20.56 16.85 18.19
C VAL A 673 -21.51 17.92 17.64
N LYS A 674 -21.04 19.16 17.53
CA LYS A 674 -21.74 20.26 16.87
C LYS A 674 -21.09 20.55 15.53
N PHE A 675 -21.81 20.29 14.45
CA PHE A 675 -21.29 20.46 13.11
C PHE A 675 -21.57 21.87 12.57
N ILE A 676 -20.59 22.46 11.90
CA ILE A 676 -20.69 23.71 11.13
C ILE A 676 -20.27 23.39 9.70
N ASP A 677 -21.16 23.65 8.74
CA ASP A 677 -20.81 23.52 7.32
C ASP A 677 -19.81 24.61 6.93
N CYS A 678 -18.72 24.24 6.26
CA CYS A 678 -17.72 25.19 5.76
C CYS A 678 -18.38 26.31 4.96
N ASP A 679 -19.39 25.97 4.16
CA ASP A 679 -20.16 26.91 3.35
C ASP A 679 -20.82 28.03 4.18
N ASN A 680 -21.17 27.76 5.44
CA ASN A 680 -21.87 28.72 6.29
C ASN A 680 -20.94 29.81 6.83
N ILE A 681 -19.62 29.66 6.73
CA ILE A 681 -18.65 30.59 7.35
C ILE A 681 -17.58 31.08 6.36
N VAL A 682 -17.88 31.05 5.06
CA VAL A 682 -16.97 31.57 4.02
C VAL A 682 -16.79 33.09 4.17
N CYS A 683 -15.54 33.55 4.15
CA CYS A 683 -15.18 34.92 4.53
C CYS A 683 -15.78 36.02 3.63
N TRP A 684 -15.96 35.79 2.33
CA TRP A 684 -16.56 36.79 1.41
C TRP A 684 -18.09 36.69 1.24
N ARG A 685 -18.77 35.74 1.90
CA ARG A 685 -20.25 35.66 1.82
C ARG A 685 -20.89 36.82 2.59
N ASP A 686 -21.96 37.40 2.04
CA ASP A 686 -22.75 38.47 2.67
C ASP A 686 -23.24 38.05 4.07
N GLU A 687 -23.14 38.94 5.06
CA GLU A 687 -23.65 38.73 6.42
C GLU A 687 -25.16 38.43 6.47
N ARG A 688 -25.90 38.84 5.44
CA ARG A 688 -27.34 38.60 5.29
C ARG A 688 -27.67 37.21 4.72
N ASP A 689 -26.68 36.38 4.40
CA ASP A 689 -26.90 35.01 3.97
C ASP A 689 -27.53 34.19 5.11
N TYR A 690 -28.75 33.68 4.89
CA TYR A 690 -29.50 32.90 5.88
C TYR A 690 -28.70 31.70 6.42
N ARG A 691 -27.76 31.16 5.63
CA ARG A 691 -26.89 30.05 6.04
C ARG A 691 -25.95 30.46 7.17
N LYS A 692 -25.40 31.69 7.15
CA LYS A 692 -24.61 32.26 8.26
C LYS A 692 -25.42 32.31 9.55
N PHE A 693 -26.68 32.76 9.46
CA PHE A 693 -27.58 32.84 10.62
C PHE A 693 -27.82 31.48 11.30
N THR A 694 -27.98 30.40 10.53
CA THR A 694 -28.25 29.06 11.09
C THR A 694 -27.12 28.48 11.93
N SER A 695 -25.87 28.91 11.72
CA SER A 695 -24.70 28.45 12.48
C SER A 695 -24.21 29.45 13.52
N GLN A 696 -24.79 30.65 13.57
CA GLN A 696 -24.30 31.76 14.38
C GLN A 696 -24.23 31.40 15.86
N THR A 697 -25.28 30.80 16.44
CA THR A 697 -25.28 30.43 17.87
C THR A 697 -24.19 29.43 18.25
N ILE A 698 -23.92 28.44 17.37
CA ILE A 698 -22.86 27.46 17.59
C ILE A 698 -21.50 28.15 17.48
N MET A 699 -21.32 28.99 16.46
CA MET A 699 -20.09 29.74 16.23
C MET A 699 -19.80 30.72 17.38
N ASP A 700 -20.79 31.49 17.85
CA ASP A 700 -20.63 32.41 18.99
C ASP A 700 -20.20 31.68 20.26
N SER A 701 -20.82 30.53 20.54
CA SER A 701 -20.41 29.66 21.64
C SER A 701 -18.98 29.14 21.45
N PHE A 702 -18.62 28.75 20.22
CA PHE A 702 -17.27 28.29 19.89
C PHE A 702 -16.22 29.38 20.09
N LEU A 703 -16.40 30.58 19.53
CA LEU A 703 -15.49 31.72 19.69
C LEU A 703 -15.33 32.15 21.16
N LYS A 704 -16.43 32.14 21.92
CA LYS A 704 -16.40 32.44 23.35
C LYS A 704 -15.54 31.46 24.15
N LYS A 705 -15.59 30.16 23.83
CA LYS A 705 -14.90 29.10 24.60
C LYS A 705 -13.51 28.75 24.06
N SER A 706 -13.27 28.93 22.77
CA SER A 706 -12.00 28.62 22.11
C SER A 706 -10.91 29.68 22.39
N GLY A 707 -11.30 30.94 22.55
CA GLY A 707 -10.39 32.09 22.60
C GLY A 707 -10.18 32.77 21.25
N PHE A 708 -10.74 32.21 20.17
CA PHE A 708 -10.72 32.86 18.86
C PHE A 708 -11.61 34.10 18.82
N GLU A 709 -11.14 35.10 18.09
CA GLU A 709 -11.91 36.30 17.74
C GLU A 709 -12.73 36.03 16.48
N GLN A 710 -12.12 35.36 15.50
CA GLN A 710 -12.73 35.06 14.21
C GLN A 710 -12.24 33.72 13.66
N VAL A 711 -13.16 32.94 13.09
CA VAL A 711 -12.87 31.70 12.38
C VAL A 711 -13.72 31.65 11.12
N GLU A 712 -13.07 31.59 9.96
CA GLU A 712 -13.71 31.65 8.65
C GLU A 712 -13.07 30.65 7.69
N THR A 713 -13.87 30.17 6.74
CA THR A 713 -13.42 29.32 5.65
C THR A 713 -13.22 30.11 4.37
N VAL A 714 -12.50 29.50 3.44
CA VAL A 714 -12.14 30.07 2.14
C VAL A 714 -12.31 28.97 1.11
N ASP A 715 -13.11 29.16 0.07
CA ASP A 715 -13.12 28.25 -1.07
C ASP A 715 -11.75 28.24 -1.76
N VAL A 716 -11.23 27.04 -2.05
CA VAL A 716 -9.92 26.83 -2.67
C VAL A 716 -10.00 25.98 -3.93
N ILE A 717 -8.93 25.98 -4.74
CA ILE A 717 -8.95 25.42 -6.11
C ILE A 717 -8.44 23.97 -6.07
N HIS A 718 -9.34 23.02 -5.88
CA HIS A 718 -9.01 21.58 -5.84
C HIS A 718 -10.18 20.67 -6.30
N CYS A 719 -10.86 19.99 -5.38
CA CYS A 719 -12.08 19.25 -5.64
C CYS A 719 -13.32 20.12 -5.33
N PHE A 720 -14.50 19.61 -5.64
CA PHE A 720 -15.75 20.30 -5.32
C PHE A 720 -15.95 20.34 -3.79
N HIS A 721 -16.27 21.52 -3.24
CA HIS A 721 -16.35 21.77 -1.80
C HIS A 721 -15.01 21.51 -1.07
N ALA A 722 -13.94 22.14 -1.57
CA ALA A 722 -12.65 22.19 -0.90
C ALA A 722 -12.41 23.56 -0.29
N TYR A 723 -11.91 23.58 0.95
CA TYR A 723 -11.77 24.80 1.74
C TYR A 723 -10.40 24.90 2.42
N GLY A 724 -9.90 26.13 2.51
CA GLY A 724 -8.94 26.55 3.52
C GLY A 724 -9.66 27.16 4.73
N ILE A 725 -8.93 27.39 5.83
CA ILE A 725 -9.45 28.01 7.05
C ILE A 725 -8.49 29.09 7.56
N SER A 726 -9.05 30.20 8.03
CA SER A 726 -8.35 31.32 8.65
C SER A 726 -8.87 31.49 10.08
N MET A 727 -7.98 31.44 11.07
CA MET A 727 -8.34 31.52 12.48
C MET A 727 -7.52 32.61 13.18
N THR A 728 -8.21 33.65 13.63
CA THR A 728 -7.63 34.81 14.33
C THR A 728 -7.93 34.71 15.81
N HIS A 729 -6.89 34.71 16.64
CA HIS A 729 -7.02 34.59 18.09
C HIS A 729 -6.97 35.96 18.79
N LYS A 730 -7.70 36.11 19.90
CA LYS A 730 -7.76 37.36 20.70
C LYS A 730 -6.42 37.83 21.28
N ASP A 731 -5.44 36.93 21.30
CA ASP A 731 -4.06 37.21 21.74
C ASP A 731 -3.19 37.75 20.58
N GLY A 732 -3.79 38.12 19.44
CA GLY A 732 -3.15 38.82 18.33
C GLY A 732 -2.40 37.95 17.32
N TRP A 733 -2.52 36.62 17.40
CA TRP A 733 -1.93 35.69 16.43
C TRP A 733 -2.99 35.11 15.49
N LYS A 734 -2.56 34.75 14.28
CA LYS A 734 -3.42 34.22 13.22
C LYS A 734 -2.77 33.00 12.56
N ILE A 735 -3.53 31.92 12.41
CA ILE A 735 -3.11 30.72 11.69
C ILE A 735 -4.03 30.46 10.51
N VAL A 736 -3.43 30.12 9.37
CA VAL A 736 -4.12 29.81 8.12
C VAL A 736 -3.71 28.43 7.67
N TYR A 737 -4.68 27.61 7.27
CA TYR A 737 -4.44 26.29 6.70
C TYR A 737 -5.06 26.20 5.31
N SER A 738 -4.28 25.77 4.33
CA SER A 738 -4.69 25.79 2.92
C SER A 738 -5.71 24.69 2.56
N GLY A 739 -5.69 23.56 3.25
CA GLY A 739 -6.16 22.30 2.67
C GLY A 739 -5.36 21.96 1.40
N ASP A 740 -5.93 21.17 0.50
CA ASP A 740 -5.36 20.93 -0.82
C ASP A 740 -5.82 22.00 -1.80
N THR A 741 -4.89 22.59 -2.55
CA THR A 741 -5.21 23.67 -3.48
C THR A 741 -4.09 23.97 -4.46
N ARG A 742 -4.48 24.39 -5.68
CA ARG A 742 -3.65 25.30 -6.49
C ARG A 742 -3.46 26.64 -5.76
N PRO A 743 -2.44 27.45 -6.10
CA PRO A 743 -2.31 28.79 -5.53
C PRO A 743 -3.62 29.58 -5.63
N SER A 744 -4.07 30.11 -4.49
CA SER A 744 -5.40 30.73 -4.34
C SER A 744 -5.26 32.16 -3.83
N GLN A 745 -5.74 33.14 -4.60
CA GLN A 745 -5.73 34.54 -4.18
C GLN A 745 -6.73 34.78 -3.04
N ASN A 746 -7.85 34.06 -3.04
CA ASN A 746 -8.81 34.07 -1.94
C ASN A 746 -8.16 33.68 -0.61
N LEU A 747 -7.29 32.65 -0.62
CA LEU A 747 -6.56 32.23 0.56
C LEU A 747 -5.57 33.31 1.02
N VAL A 748 -4.84 33.92 0.08
CA VAL A 748 -3.94 35.06 0.35
C VAL A 748 -4.70 36.19 1.06
N ASN A 749 -5.84 36.60 0.51
CA ASN A 749 -6.64 37.71 1.05
C ASN A 749 -7.18 37.38 2.45
N ALA A 750 -7.77 36.20 2.62
CA ALA A 750 -8.30 35.78 3.92
C ALA A 750 -7.21 35.60 4.98
N GLY A 751 -5.99 35.31 4.54
CA GLY A 751 -4.85 35.06 5.39
C GLY A 751 -3.97 36.28 5.68
N GLU A 752 -4.23 37.45 5.09
CA GLU A 752 -3.35 38.63 5.20
C GLU A 752 -2.85 38.86 6.63
N GLY A 753 -1.52 39.03 6.76
CA GLY A 753 -0.83 39.22 8.03
C GLY A 753 -0.76 37.97 8.93
N ALA A 754 -0.93 36.76 8.38
CA ALA A 754 -0.89 35.52 9.15
C ALA A 754 0.41 35.38 9.97
N THR A 755 0.28 34.92 11.21
CA THR A 755 1.45 34.50 11.99
C THR A 755 2.01 33.21 11.40
N VAL A 756 1.16 32.23 11.12
CA VAL A 756 1.56 30.96 10.51
C VAL A 756 0.62 30.61 9.37
N LEU A 757 1.18 30.37 8.19
CA LEU A 757 0.52 29.69 7.09
C LEU A 757 1.02 28.24 7.06
N LEU A 758 0.12 27.27 7.23
CA LEU A 758 0.37 25.87 6.91
C LEU A 758 -0.17 25.59 5.50
N HIS A 759 0.73 25.39 4.53
CA HIS A 759 0.37 25.26 3.12
C HIS A 759 0.81 23.91 2.54
N GLU A 760 -0.05 23.32 1.70
CA GLU A 760 0.32 22.13 0.93
C GLU A 760 1.42 22.44 -0.09
N ALA A 761 2.35 21.51 -0.25
CA ALA A 761 3.46 21.61 -1.20
C ALA A 761 3.69 20.25 -1.86
N THR A 762 2.64 19.73 -2.48
CA THR A 762 2.58 18.34 -2.95
C THR A 762 3.66 18.02 -3.98
N PHE A 763 3.97 18.94 -4.89
CA PHE A 763 4.89 18.72 -6.01
C PHE A 763 6.18 19.56 -5.92
N GLU A 764 7.25 19.00 -6.47
CA GLU A 764 8.48 19.72 -6.79
C GLU A 764 8.26 20.70 -7.95
N ASP A 765 9.15 21.69 -8.09
CA ASP A 765 8.99 22.80 -9.03
C ASP A 765 9.11 22.40 -10.51
N ASP A 766 9.69 21.24 -10.81
CA ASP A 766 9.79 20.65 -12.14
C ASP A 766 8.53 19.84 -12.55
N MET A 767 7.64 19.54 -11.59
CA MET A 767 6.41 18.77 -11.81
C MET A 767 5.17 19.66 -12.01
N ARG A 768 5.34 20.81 -12.65
CA ARG A 768 4.26 21.81 -12.85
C ARG A 768 3.02 21.23 -13.51
N ASP A 769 3.18 20.42 -14.55
CA ASP A 769 2.05 19.86 -15.29
C ASP A 769 1.24 18.89 -14.42
N PHE A 770 1.91 18.11 -13.57
CA PHE A 770 1.25 17.25 -12.59
C PHE A 770 0.55 18.07 -11.50
N ALA A 771 1.18 19.12 -11.00
CA ALA A 771 0.59 20.02 -10.01
C ALA A 771 -0.70 20.68 -10.54
N ILE A 772 -0.70 21.12 -11.80
CA ILE A 772 -1.90 21.67 -12.45
C ILE A 772 -2.95 20.58 -12.67
N ALA A 773 -2.58 19.44 -13.25
CA ALA A 773 -3.51 18.37 -13.60
C ALA A 773 -4.19 17.76 -12.37
N LYS A 774 -3.45 17.61 -11.26
CA LYS A 774 -3.95 17.08 -9.99
C LYS A 774 -4.43 18.16 -9.03
N LYS A 775 -4.36 19.43 -9.44
CA LYS A 775 -4.81 20.60 -8.68
C LYS A 775 -4.17 20.74 -7.29
N HIS A 776 -2.86 20.64 -7.24
CA HIS A 776 -2.04 20.86 -6.05
C HIS A 776 -0.98 21.92 -6.30
N SER A 777 -0.33 22.41 -5.24
CA SER A 777 0.73 23.41 -5.35
C SER A 777 2.11 22.80 -5.50
N MET A 778 2.98 23.50 -6.24
CA MET A 778 4.42 23.27 -6.16
C MET A 778 5.01 23.93 -4.91
N THR A 779 6.23 23.54 -4.53
CA THR A 779 6.97 24.16 -3.41
C THR A 779 7.08 25.68 -3.57
N LYS A 780 7.57 26.17 -4.71
CA LYS A 780 7.70 27.60 -4.97
C LYS A 780 6.35 28.32 -4.95
N GLU A 781 5.31 27.66 -5.41
CA GLU A 781 3.95 28.19 -5.41
C GLU A 781 3.36 28.36 -4.02
N ALA A 782 3.57 27.39 -3.13
CA ALA A 782 3.21 27.50 -1.72
C ALA A 782 3.95 28.65 -1.02
N ILE A 783 5.26 28.80 -1.29
CA ILE A 783 6.06 29.92 -0.76
C ILE A 783 5.53 31.26 -1.29
N MET A 784 5.21 31.36 -2.59
CA MET A 784 4.63 32.58 -3.17
C MET A 784 3.29 32.97 -2.53
N VAL A 785 2.44 31.99 -2.18
CA VAL A 785 1.20 32.25 -1.43
C VAL A 785 1.51 32.83 -0.05
N GLY A 786 2.46 32.25 0.68
CA GLY A 786 2.89 32.76 1.99
C GLY A 786 3.47 34.17 1.93
N GLU A 787 4.27 34.47 0.91
CA GLU A 787 4.80 35.82 0.71
C GLU A 787 3.75 36.83 0.22
N GLY A 788 2.74 36.37 -0.54
CA GLY A 788 1.61 37.21 -0.95
C GLY A 788 0.70 37.56 0.22
N MET A 789 0.62 36.67 1.21
CA MET A 789 -0.13 36.84 2.46
C MET A 789 0.58 37.72 3.48
N ASP A 790 1.83 38.09 3.22
CA ASP A 790 2.75 38.64 4.23
C ASP A 790 2.81 37.77 5.50
N ALA A 791 2.79 36.45 5.32
CA ALA A 791 2.83 35.51 6.44
C ALA A 791 4.19 35.55 7.13
N MET A 792 4.20 35.62 8.47
CA MET A 792 5.45 35.62 9.24
C MET A 792 6.20 34.28 9.07
N PHE A 793 5.47 33.17 9.11
CA PHE A 793 5.99 31.82 8.89
C PHE A 793 5.15 31.06 7.86
N THR A 794 5.80 30.40 6.91
CA THR A 794 5.18 29.48 5.95
C THR A 794 5.70 28.06 6.19
N MET A 795 4.84 27.20 6.73
CA MET A 795 5.11 25.80 7.02
C MET A 795 4.61 24.94 5.86
N LEU A 796 5.51 24.21 5.21
CA LEU A 796 5.21 23.35 4.08
C LEU A 796 4.84 21.94 4.56
N THR A 797 3.75 21.39 4.06
CA THR A 797 3.27 20.03 4.39
C THR A 797 2.64 19.34 3.18
N HIS A 798 2.03 18.17 3.40
CA HIS A 798 1.28 17.40 2.40
C HIS A 798 2.12 17.07 1.15
N PHE A 799 3.27 16.43 1.37
CA PHE A 799 4.21 16.10 0.32
C PHE A 799 3.81 14.83 -0.44
N SER A 800 4.05 14.81 -1.76
CA SER A 800 3.93 13.59 -2.56
C SER A 800 4.80 12.49 -1.99
N GLN A 801 4.21 11.31 -1.78
CA GLN A 801 4.93 10.15 -1.24
C GLN A 801 5.69 9.34 -2.29
N ARG A 802 5.59 9.73 -3.57
CA ARG A 802 6.34 9.07 -4.65
C ARG A 802 7.84 9.31 -4.56
N TYR A 803 8.25 10.35 -3.84
CA TYR A 803 9.64 10.74 -3.66
C TYR A 803 9.88 10.98 -2.17
N PRO A 804 10.75 10.23 -1.49
CA PRO A 804 11.08 10.45 -0.07
C PRO A 804 12.00 11.68 0.13
N LYS A 805 11.76 12.75 -0.64
CA LYS A 805 12.57 13.96 -0.67
C LYS A 805 11.96 15.04 0.22
N ILE A 806 12.79 16.01 0.56
CA ILE A 806 12.35 17.28 1.12
C ILE A 806 12.21 18.33 0.02
N PRO A 807 11.32 19.33 0.17
CA PRO A 807 11.29 20.49 -0.71
C PRO A 807 12.65 21.19 -0.79
N ARG A 808 13.08 21.54 -2.01
CA ARG A 808 14.31 22.30 -2.26
C ARG A 808 13.98 23.75 -2.54
N PHE A 809 14.55 24.67 -1.75
CA PHE A 809 14.39 26.12 -1.94
C PHE A 809 15.53 26.88 -1.27
N ASN A 810 15.75 28.13 -1.68
CA ASN A 810 16.76 28.99 -1.07
C ASN A 810 16.13 29.92 -0.02
N ALA A 811 16.26 29.56 1.26
CA ALA A 811 15.71 30.32 2.38
C ALA A 811 16.24 31.76 2.50
N SER A 812 17.45 32.06 1.98
CA SER A 812 17.97 33.44 1.99
C SER A 812 17.26 34.36 0.99
N LYS A 813 16.49 33.80 0.04
CA LYS A 813 15.76 34.52 -0.99
C LYS A 813 14.26 34.64 -0.73
N THR A 814 13.76 34.03 0.35
CA THR A 814 12.33 34.09 0.70
C THR A 814 12.07 35.28 1.63
N ARG A 815 10.95 35.99 1.41
CA ARG A 815 10.53 37.10 2.28
C ARG A 815 9.92 36.60 3.59
N THR A 816 9.20 35.48 3.51
CA THR A 816 8.66 34.75 4.66
C THR A 816 9.70 33.76 5.20
N THR A 817 9.61 33.43 6.49
CA THR A 817 10.40 32.35 7.09
C THR A 817 9.76 31.01 6.74
N VAL A 818 10.47 30.15 6.02
CA VAL A 818 9.93 28.87 5.54
C VAL A 818 10.42 27.70 6.40
N GLY A 819 9.50 26.81 6.79
CA GLY A 819 9.78 25.56 7.49
C GLY A 819 9.26 24.34 6.74
N ILE A 820 9.93 23.20 6.87
CA ILE A 820 9.50 21.92 6.28
C ILE A 820 8.93 21.06 7.41
N CYS A 821 7.68 20.60 7.26
CA CYS A 821 7.04 19.74 8.25
C CYS A 821 7.49 18.28 8.12
N PHE A 822 7.61 17.62 9.26
CA PHE A 822 7.84 16.18 9.36
C PHE A 822 6.80 15.58 10.29
N ASP A 823 6.47 14.31 10.08
CA ASP A 823 5.60 13.60 11.01
C ASP A 823 6.15 13.69 12.44
N LEU A 824 5.26 13.95 13.40
CA LEU A 824 5.55 14.06 14.83
C LEU A 824 6.42 15.28 15.22
N MET A 825 6.73 16.17 14.28
CA MET A 825 7.33 17.47 14.58
C MET A 825 6.39 18.30 15.45
N SER A 826 6.90 18.91 16.52
CA SER A 826 6.17 19.84 17.39
C SER A 826 6.96 21.11 17.59
N VAL A 827 6.50 22.20 16.97
CA VAL A 827 7.23 23.47 16.97
C VAL A 827 6.39 24.57 17.60
N LYS A 828 6.96 25.30 18.55
CA LYS A 828 6.34 26.54 19.05
C LYS A 828 6.47 27.64 18.01
N PHE A 829 5.50 28.56 17.93
CA PHE A 829 5.62 29.72 17.04
C PHE A 829 6.91 30.53 17.32
N GLY A 830 7.31 30.63 18.60
CA GLY A 830 8.56 31.27 18.99
C GLY A 830 9.85 30.55 18.52
N GLN A 831 9.76 29.26 18.16
CA GLN A 831 10.89 28.46 17.67
C GLN A 831 11.00 28.46 16.13
N MET A 832 9.95 28.86 15.41
CA MET A 832 9.93 28.83 13.94
C MET A 832 11.07 29.62 13.26
N PRO A 833 11.60 30.74 13.80
CA PRO A 833 12.78 31.40 13.24
C PRO A 833 14.05 30.52 13.18
N MET A 834 14.11 29.43 13.95
CA MET A 834 15.25 28.50 13.95
C MET A 834 15.24 27.56 12.73
N LEU A 835 14.06 27.29 12.14
CA LEU A 835 13.89 26.23 11.14
C LEU A 835 14.78 26.38 9.89
N PRO A 836 14.99 27.59 9.32
CA PRO A 836 15.88 27.75 8.17
C PRO A 836 17.33 27.33 8.45
N LYS A 837 17.79 27.41 9.71
CA LYS A 837 19.16 27.01 10.09
C LYS A 837 19.38 25.51 10.03
N PHE A 838 18.31 24.71 10.05
CA PHE A 838 18.39 23.26 9.90
C PHE A 838 18.49 22.82 8.45
N LEU A 839 18.17 23.69 7.48
CA LEU A 839 18.08 23.30 6.06
C LEU A 839 19.37 22.65 5.53
N PRO A 840 20.59 23.20 5.75
CA PRO A 840 21.79 22.56 5.21
C PRO A 840 21.97 21.11 5.69
N ALA A 841 21.65 20.84 6.95
CA ALA A 841 21.72 19.47 7.49
C ALA A 841 20.61 18.59 6.91
N LEU A 842 19.38 19.10 6.81
CA LEU A 842 18.25 18.36 6.21
C LEU A 842 18.53 18.00 4.74
N GLU A 843 19.16 18.91 3.99
CA GLU A 843 19.51 18.70 2.59
C GLU A 843 20.48 17.54 2.36
N VAL A 844 21.38 17.30 3.31
CA VAL A 844 22.30 16.13 3.33
C VAL A 844 21.58 14.89 3.85
N LEU A 845 20.72 15.04 4.86
CA LEU A 845 19.99 13.91 5.43
C LEU A 845 19.05 13.24 4.42
N TYR A 846 18.47 14.01 3.51
CA TYR A 846 17.56 13.57 2.45
C TYR A 846 18.17 13.80 1.05
N SER A 847 19.48 13.55 0.91
CA SER A 847 20.16 13.56 -0.39
C SER A 847 19.99 12.21 -1.11
N PRO A 848 20.16 12.15 -2.44
CA PRO A 848 20.14 10.87 -3.17
C PRO A 848 21.12 9.83 -2.59
N GLU A 849 22.31 10.26 -2.17
CA GLU A 849 23.31 9.38 -1.54
C GLU A 849 22.81 8.82 -0.20
N SER A 850 22.00 9.57 0.54
CA SER A 850 21.39 9.08 1.78
C SER A 850 20.30 8.06 1.51
N GLU A 851 19.51 8.24 0.44
CA GLU A 851 18.47 7.30 0.00
C GLU A 851 19.09 5.97 -0.44
N GLU A 852 20.08 6.00 -1.34
CA GLU A 852 20.81 4.81 -1.79
C GLU A 852 21.45 4.06 -0.62
N ALA A 853 22.02 4.80 0.34
CA ALA A 853 22.58 4.22 1.54
C ALA A 853 21.53 3.54 2.43
N MET A 854 20.35 4.14 2.60
CA MET A 854 19.27 3.58 3.43
C MET A 854 18.64 2.34 2.79
N ASP A 855 18.46 2.34 1.48
CA ASP A 855 17.94 1.18 0.75
C ASP A 855 18.97 0.02 0.75
N GLY A 856 20.27 0.31 0.59
CA GLY A 856 21.34 -0.68 0.71
C GLY A 856 21.47 -1.31 2.11
N GLU A 857 21.15 -0.56 3.18
CA GLU A 857 21.10 -1.08 4.56
C GLU A 857 19.88 -1.99 4.82
N GLU A 858 18.72 -1.65 4.26
CA GLU A 858 17.54 -2.54 4.31
C GLU A 858 17.82 -3.86 3.58
N GLU A 859 18.51 -3.82 2.44
CA GLU A 859 18.92 -5.01 1.70
C GLU A 859 20.00 -5.81 2.44
N SER A 860 21.00 -5.14 3.01
CA SER A 860 22.09 -5.80 3.74
C SER A 860 21.61 -6.44 5.04
N LYS A 861 20.76 -5.78 5.85
CA LYS A 861 20.15 -6.39 7.04
C LYS A 861 19.28 -7.60 6.68
N ASN A 862 18.52 -7.51 5.57
CA ASN A 862 17.77 -8.66 5.07
C ASN A 862 18.68 -9.80 4.55
N SER A 863 19.89 -9.48 4.07
CA SER A 863 20.89 -10.46 3.65
C SER A 863 21.66 -11.05 4.84
N GLU A 864 22.00 -10.26 5.86
CA GLU A 864 22.70 -10.67 7.08
C GLU A 864 21.81 -11.52 7.99
N ILE A 865 20.53 -11.17 8.12
CA ILE A 865 19.53 -12.02 8.76
C ILE A 865 19.39 -13.35 8.00
N LYS A 866 19.63 -13.37 6.69
CA LYS A 866 19.66 -14.62 5.90
C LYS A 866 20.99 -15.38 6.05
N THR A 867 22.14 -14.72 6.14
CA THR A 867 23.47 -15.37 6.22
C THR A 867 23.82 -15.85 7.63
N ASN A 868 23.46 -15.13 8.71
CA ASN A 868 23.68 -15.57 10.11
C ASN A 868 22.76 -16.71 10.57
N ARG A 869 21.81 -17.15 9.73
CA ARG A 869 20.88 -18.26 10.00
C ARG A 869 21.35 -19.62 9.45
N SER A 870 22.59 -19.74 8.94
CA SER A 870 23.05 -20.95 8.23
C SER A 870 24.04 -21.80 9.04
N THR A 871 23.53 -22.65 9.93
CA THR A 871 24.31 -23.79 10.48
C THR A 871 23.69 -25.15 10.19
N VAL A 872 22.56 -25.22 9.46
CA VAL A 872 21.96 -26.51 9.06
C VAL A 872 22.16 -26.74 7.55
N PRO A 873 23.02 -27.70 7.15
CA PRO A 873 23.45 -27.85 5.75
C PRO A 873 22.36 -28.36 4.78
N GLY A 874 21.15 -28.70 5.23
CA GLY A 874 20.00 -28.99 4.37
C GLY A 874 19.28 -27.75 3.82
N GLU A 875 19.32 -26.62 4.54
CA GLU A 875 18.67 -25.38 4.11
C GLU A 875 19.43 -24.69 2.96
N ARG A 876 20.74 -24.90 2.87
CA ARG A 876 21.61 -24.27 1.86
C ARG A 876 21.29 -24.75 0.45
N THR A 877 21.12 -26.06 0.27
CA THR A 877 20.70 -26.67 -1.01
C THR A 877 19.32 -26.18 -1.45
N GLN A 878 18.38 -26.01 -0.51
CA GLN A 878 17.04 -25.52 -0.80
C GLN A 878 17.03 -24.05 -1.22
N ARG A 879 17.89 -23.20 -0.65
CA ARG A 879 18.06 -21.81 -1.08
C ARG A 879 18.67 -21.69 -2.47
N ILE A 880 19.74 -22.45 -2.74
CA ILE A 880 20.36 -22.47 -4.07
C ILE A 880 19.34 -22.93 -5.11
N SER A 881 18.52 -23.94 -4.81
CA SER A 881 17.43 -24.38 -5.70
C SER A 881 16.38 -23.30 -5.96
N GLN A 882 16.03 -22.48 -4.96
CA GLN A 882 15.12 -21.33 -5.14
C GLN A 882 15.73 -20.24 -6.02
N GLU A 883 17.03 -19.97 -5.88
CA GLU A 883 17.73 -19.00 -6.72
C GLU A 883 17.83 -19.48 -8.18
N VAL A 884 18.14 -20.77 -8.42
CA VAL A 884 18.10 -21.36 -9.77
C VAL A 884 16.72 -21.21 -10.42
N PHE A 885 15.63 -21.43 -9.66
CA PHE A 885 14.27 -21.25 -10.15
C PHE A 885 13.95 -19.78 -10.49
N ARG A 886 14.41 -18.83 -9.67
CA ARG A 886 14.25 -17.39 -9.93
C ARG A 886 14.97 -16.97 -11.21
N ILE A 887 16.22 -17.38 -11.36
CA ILE A 887 17.00 -17.11 -12.59
C ILE A 887 16.25 -17.66 -13.81
N SER A 888 15.66 -18.86 -13.74
CA SER A 888 14.85 -19.41 -14.84
C SER A 888 13.61 -18.59 -15.18
N SER A 889 12.92 -18.04 -14.16
CA SER A 889 11.80 -17.12 -14.33
C SER A 889 12.21 -15.79 -14.96
N ASP A 890 13.37 -15.26 -14.54
CA ASP A 890 13.92 -14.01 -15.06
C ASP A 890 14.32 -14.20 -16.53
N VAL A 891 15.01 -15.29 -16.86
CA VAL A 891 15.35 -15.68 -18.25
C VAL A 891 14.11 -15.75 -19.14
N SER A 892 13.01 -16.34 -18.66
CA SER A 892 11.75 -16.41 -19.42
C SER A 892 11.13 -15.02 -19.65
N SER A 893 11.32 -14.09 -18.71
CA SER A 893 10.83 -12.72 -18.82
C SER A 893 11.72 -11.88 -19.74
N ILE A 894 13.04 -12.06 -19.68
CA ILE A 894 14.02 -11.48 -20.61
C ILE A 894 13.72 -11.93 -22.03
N GLN A 895 13.51 -13.22 -22.28
CA GLN A 895 13.14 -13.73 -23.62
C GLN A 895 11.87 -13.08 -24.17
N ARG A 896 10.88 -12.83 -23.31
CA ARG A 896 9.64 -12.12 -23.70
C ARG A 896 9.91 -10.67 -24.10
N LEU A 897 10.71 -9.96 -23.31
CA LEU A 897 11.09 -8.56 -23.56
C LEU A 897 11.96 -8.41 -24.81
N VAL A 898 12.94 -9.30 -25.01
CA VAL A 898 13.74 -9.40 -26.24
C VAL A 898 12.85 -9.68 -27.45
N GLY A 899 11.77 -10.46 -27.27
CA GLY A 899 10.76 -10.70 -28.30
C GLY A 899 10.12 -9.41 -28.85
N PHE A 900 10.01 -8.36 -28.04
CA PHE A 900 9.39 -7.09 -28.43
C PHE A 900 10.35 -6.08 -29.07
N LEU A 901 11.67 -6.27 -28.93
CA LEU A 901 12.66 -5.42 -29.60
C LEU A 901 12.47 -5.44 -31.11
N GLY A 902 12.44 -4.25 -31.72
CA GLY A 902 12.21 -4.05 -33.16
C GLY A 902 10.74 -4.10 -33.60
N THR A 903 9.79 -4.17 -32.67
CA THR A 903 8.33 -4.15 -32.96
C THR A 903 7.69 -2.82 -32.56
N ASN A 904 6.41 -2.59 -32.90
CA ASN A 904 5.67 -1.40 -32.47
C ASN A 904 5.48 -1.28 -30.95
N LYS A 905 5.87 -2.32 -30.18
CA LYS A 905 5.86 -2.33 -28.70
C LYS A 905 7.23 -1.97 -28.10
N ASP A 906 8.20 -1.65 -28.93
CA ASP A 906 9.57 -1.34 -28.51
C ASP A 906 9.66 0.10 -27.99
N THR A 907 9.65 0.27 -26.66
CA THR A 907 9.65 1.57 -25.97
C THR A 907 10.87 1.71 -25.05
N GLU A 908 11.27 2.94 -24.74
CA GLU A 908 12.41 3.22 -23.87
C GLU A 908 12.28 2.60 -22.46
N ASP A 909 11.10 2.72 -21.83
CA ASP A 909 10.80 2.09 -20.53
C ASP A 909 10.92 0.56 -20.57
N MET A 910 10.48 -0.08 -21.65
CA MET A 910 10.64 -1.52 -21.84
C MET A 910 12.12 -1.92 -22.00
N ARG A 911 12.90 -1.10 -22.69
CA ARG A 911 14.34 -1.33 -22.89
C ARG A 911 15.12 -1.13 -21.60
N SER A 912 14.77 -0.13 -20.78
CA SER A 912 15.31 0.02 -19.42
C SER A 912 15.01 -1.21 -18.57
N LYS A 913 13.74 -1.67 -18.56
CA LYS A 913 13.35 -2.89 -17.84
C LYS A 913 14.08 -4.14 -18.32
N LEU A 914 14.34 -4.26 -19.62
CA LEU A 914 15.13 -5.37 -20.17
C LEU A 914 16.59 -5.29 -19.69
N HIS A 915 17.19 -4.10 -19.66
CA HIS A 915 18.55 -3.89 -19.16
C HIS A 915 18.65 -4.21 -17.66
N ASP A 916 17.79 -3.62 -16.84
CA ASP A 916 17.77 -3.80 -15.38
C ASP A 916 17.58 -5.28 -15.01
N LEU A 917 16.63 -5.95 -15.64
CA LEU A 917 16.37 -7.36 -15.40
C LEU A 917 17.54 -8.25 -15.86
N THR A 918 18.20 -7.91 -16.96
CA THR A 918 19.38 -8.66 -17.45
C THR A 918 20.57 -8.53 -16.50
N GLU A 919 20.84 -7.33 -15.98
CA GLU A 919 21.93 -7.10 -15.03
C GLU A 919 21.64 -7.70 -13.64
N GLU A 920 20.40 -7.61 -13.15
CA GLU A 920 20.01 -8.27 -11.91
C GLU A 920 20.16 -9.80 -12.02
N THR A 921 19.71 -10.38 -13.14
CA THR A 921 19.85 -11.82 -13.41
C THR A 921 21.33 -12.23 -13.49
N ARG A 922 22.19 -11.41 -14.10
CA ARG A 922 23.64 -11.65 -14.17
C ARG A 922 24.29 -11.68 -12.78
N LYS A 923 23.98 -10.71 -11.92
CA LYS A 923 24.45 -10.68 -10.52
C LYS A 923 24.01 -11.93 -9.75
N ARG A 924 22.76 -12.35 -9.95
CA ARG A 924 22.18 -13.55 -9.32
C ARG A 924 22.85 -14.84 -9.79
N VAL A 925 23.17 -14.96 -11.08
CA VAL A 925 23.95 -16.08 -11.63
C VAL A 925 25.33 -16.14 -10.99
N LYS A 926 26.05 -15.02 -10.88
CA LYS A 926 27.38 -14.99 -10.24
C LYS A 926 27.33 -15.45 -8.78
N SER A 927 26.43 -14.89 -7.98
CA SER A 927 26.28 -15.27 -6.57
C SER A 927 25.84 -16.73 -6.40
N THR A 928 24.95 -17.23 -7.25
CA THR A 928 24.49 -18.63 -7.20
C THR A 928 25.62 -19.60 -7.58
N SER A 929 26.47 -19.23 -8.54
CA SER A 929 27.67 -20.00 -8.90
C SER A 929 28.64 -20.13 -7.74
N GLU A 930 28.94 -19.04 -7.02
CA GLU A 930 29.81 -19.06 -5.84
C GLU A 930 29.25 -19.98 -4.74
N GLN A 931 27.94 -19.89 -4.48
CA GLN A 931 27.27 -20.76 -3.49
C GLN A 931 27.32 -22.26 -3.88
N ILE A 932 27.23 -22.58 -5.18
CA ILE A 932 27.37 -23.95 -5.69
C ILE A 932 28.82 -24.44 -5.55
N LYS A 933 29.81 -23.58 -5.82
CA LYS A 933 31.24 -23.92 -5.63
C LYS A 933 31.55 -24.22 -4.15
N GLU A 934 30.99 -23.43 -3.23
CA GLU A 934 31.14 -23.68 -1.79
C GLU A 934 30.45 -24.97 -1.33
N LEU A 935 29.30 -25.31 -1.93
CA LEU A 935 28.59 -26.56 -1.65
C LEU A 935 29.39 -27.78 -2.14
N ALA A 936 30.13 -27.64 -3.25
CA ALA A 936 30.99 -28.69 -3.80
C ALA A 936 32.21 -29.01 -2.92
N ALA A 937 32.69 -28.04 -2.14
CA ALA A 937 33.87 -28.18 -1.27
C ALA A 937 33.57 -28.91 0.06
N MET A 938 32.30 -29.23 0.35
CA MET A 938 31.87 -29.88 1.59
C MET A 938 31.85 -31.42 1.43
N ASP A 939 32.87 -32.09 1.96
CA ASP A 939 33.08 -33.54 1.80
C ASP A 939 32.11 -34.38 2.65
N THR A 940 30.99 -34.81 2.06
CA THR A 940 30.22 -35.97 2.54
C THR A 940 29.63 -36.74 1.36
N ALA A 941 30.04 -38.01 1.22
CA ALA A 941 29.62 -38.95 0.17
C ALA A 941 28.08 -39.11 0.00
N VAL A 942 27.29 -38.71 1.01
CA VAL A 942 25.82 -38.85 1.05
C VAL A 942 25.09 -37.77 0.22
N ARG A 943 25.73 -36.66 -0.18
CA ARG A 943 25.04 -35.53 -0.85
C ARG A 943 25.51 -35.22 -2.27
N LYS A 944 26.34 -36.10 -2.83
CA LYS A 944 26.89 -35.98 -4.19
C LYS A 944 25.82 -35.88 -5.27
N LEU A 945 24.71 -36.61 -5.10
CA LEU A 945 23.60 -36.66 -6.07
C LEU A 945 22.78 -35.35 -6.12
N GLU A 946 22.56 -34.71 -4.97
CA GLU A 946 21.79 -33.47 -4.86
C GLU A 946 22.57 -32.28 -5.43
N TYR A 947 23.87 -32.22 -5.12
CA TYR A 947 24.79 -31.26 -5.72
C TYR A 947 24.85 -31.43 -7.24
N GLN A 948 25.04 -32.66 -7.76
CA GLN A 948 25.09 -32.92 -9.20
C GLN A 948 23.82 -32.49 -9.93
N LYS A 949 22.65 -32.76 -9.34
CA LYS A 949 21.36 -32.34 -9.91
C LYS A 949 21.25 -30.81 -9.96
N LEU A 950 21.60 -30.13 -8.87
CA LEU A 950 21.50 -28.68 -8.77
C LEU A 950 22.47 -27.96 -9.71
N SER A 951 23.71 -28.46 -9.82
CA SER A 951 24.69 -27.98 -10.80
C SER A 951 24.21 -28.18 -12.24
N LYS A 952 23.58 -29.32 -12.55
CA LYS A 952 23.01 -29.58 -13.88
C LYS A 952 21.82 -28.67 -14.21
N ASP A 953 20.91 -28.46 -13.26
CA ASP A 953 19.78 -27.55 -13.42
C ASP A 953 20.26 -26.11 -13.60
N PHE A 954 21.28 -25.70 -12.83
CA PHE A 954 21.89 -24.38 -12.96
C PHE A 954 22.63 -24.19 -14.29
N GLN A 955 23.39 -25.20 -14.77
CA GLN A 955 24.00 -25.18 -16.10
C GLN A 955 22.96 -24.97 -17.21
N LYS A 956 21.82 -25.65 -17.12
CA LYS A 956 20.73 -25.51 -18.11
C LYS A 956 20.22 -24.07 -18.15
N VAL A 957 19.97 -23.47 -16.99
CA VAL A 957 19.45 -22.11 -16.88
C VAL A 957 20.49 -21.08 -17.37
N ILE A 958 21.78 -21.27 -17.09
CA ILE A 958 22.86 -20.42 -17.62
C ILE A 958 22.87 -20.45 -19.16
N VAL A 959 22.73 -21.62 -19.77
CA VAL A 959 22.70 -21.75 -21.24
C VAL A 959 21.49 -21.04 -21.83
N GLU A 960 20.33 -21.13 -21.19
CA GLU A 960 19.12 -20.41 -21.62
C GLU A 960 19.27 -18.89 -21.47
N PHE A 961 19.94 -18.44 -20.40
CA PHE A 961 20.26 -17.04 -20.18
C PHE A 961 21.24 -16.50 -21.23
N GLN A 962 22.30 -17.24 -21.53
CA GLN A 962 23.27 -16.89 -22.58
C GLN A 962 22.59 -16.79 -23.96
N LYS A 963 21.65 -17.69 -24.27
CA LYS A 963 20.87 -17.63 -25.51
C LYS A 963 20.00 -16.37 -25.56
N ALA A 964 19.35 -16.00 -24.46
CA ALA A 964 18.55 -14.79 -24.37
C ALA A 964 19.40 -13.52 -24.55
N GLN A 965 20.60 -13.48 -23.94
CA GLN A 965 21.54 -12.37 -24.10
C GLN A 965 22.08 -12.25 -25.53
N ARG A 966 22.45 -13.36 -26.17
CA ARG A 966 22.88 -13.36 -27.59
C ARG A 966 21.79 -12.83 -28.52
N LEU A 967 20.55 -13.30 -28.32
CA LEU A 967 19.41 -12.84 -29.11
C LEU A 967 19.11 -11.35 -28.88
N SER A 968 19.30 -10.86 -27.64
CA SER A 968 19.19 -9.43 -27.32
C SER A 968 20.22 -8.60 -28.08
N ALA A 969 21.50 -9.00 -28.02
CA ALA A 969 22.58 -8.31 -28.71
C ALA A 969 22.41 -8.34 -30.24
N GLU A 970 21.97 -9.46 -30.80
CA GLU A 970 21.69 -9.60 -32.24
C GLU A 970 20.59 -8.63 -32.69
N LYS A 971 19.45 -8.60 -31.99
CA LYS A 971 18.35 -7.66 -32.29
C LYS A 971 18.74 -6.19 -32.12
N GLN A 972 19.57 -5.88 -31.13
CA GLN A 972 20.06 -4.51 -30.92
C GLN A 972 21.05 -4.10 -32.01
N ARG A 973 21.92 -5.01 -32.48
CA ARG A 973 22.80 -4.76 -33.64
C ARG A 973 22.02 -4.52 -34.93
N GLU A 974 21.00 -5.33 -35.21
CA GLU A 974 20.13 -5.12 -36.39
C GLU A 974 19.47 -3.74 -36.40
N PHE A 975 19.10 -3.23 -35.22
CA PHE A 975 18.56 -1.88 -35.08
C PHE A 975 19.62 -0.81 -35.35
N VAL A 976 20.82 -0.95 -34.77
CA VAL A 976 21.96 -0.04 -34.99
C VAL A 976 22.36 0.01 -36.46
N ASP A 977 22.43 -1.15 -37.12
CA ASP A 977 22.76 -1.24 -38.54
C ASP A 977 21.68 -0.59 -39.41
N ARG A 978 20.39 -0.80 -39.09
CA ARG A 978 19.27 -0.15 -39.79
C ARG A 978 19.27 1.37 -39.61
N ALA A 979 19.54 1.85 -38.40
CA ALA A 979 19.65 3.28 -38.09
C ALA A 979 20.84 3.93 -38.81
N ARG A 980 21.98 3.22 -38.92
CA ARG A 980 23.14 3.64 -39.72
C ARG A 980 22.88 3.67 -41.22
N HIS A 981 22.12 2.72 -41.75
CA HIS A 981 21.75 2.74 -43.16
C HIS A 981 20.76 3.87 -43.48
N ALA A 982 19.82 4.17 -42.58
CA ALA A 982 18.91 5.30 -42.73
C ALA A 982 19.66 6.65 -42.75
N SER A 983 20.68 6.83 -41.91
CA SER A 983 21.50 8.06 -41.90
C SER A 983 22.45 8.20 -43.09
N ILE A 984 22.73 7.12 -43.83
CA ILE A 984 23.54 7.16 -45.07
C ILE A 984 22.67 7.47 -46.30
N VAL A 985 21.41 7.02 -46.33
CA VAL A 985 20.50 7.22 -47.48
C VAL A 985 20.07 8.68 -47.61
N ASP A 986 19.89 9.42 -46.50
CA ASP A 986 19.57 10.86 -46.53
C ASP A 986 20.71 11.73 -47.10
N ASN A 987 21.96 11.25 -47.10
CA ASN A 987 23.10 11.99 -47.66
C ASN A 987 23.25 11.86 -49.19
N TYR A 988 22.53 10.93 -49.85
CA TYR A 988 22.65 10.71 -51.30
C TYR A 988 21.55 11.38 -52.13
N GLU A 989 20.45 11.85 -51.53
CA GLU A 989 19.36 12.50 -52.26
C GLU A 989 19.53 14.03 -52.42
N ASP A 990 20.53 14.64 -51.77
CA ASP A 990 20.72 16.10 -51.76
C ASP A 990 21.76 16.64 -52.77
N GLU A 991 22.45 15.78 -53.54
CA GLU A 991 23.44 16.22 -54.54
C GLU A 991 22.86 16.65 -55.90
N ASP A 992 21.58 16.41 -56.20
CA ASP A 992 21.05 16.53 -57.58
C ASP A 992 20.04 17.67 -57.82
N ARG A 993 20.07 18.74 -57.03
CA ARG A 993 19.27 19.95 -57.30
C ARG A 993 20.08 21.24 -57.20
N SER A 994 20.91 21.46 -58.22
CA SER A 994 21.36 22.81 -58.58
C SER A 994 20.51 23.37 -59.74
N GLU A 995 20.34 24.69 -59.71
CA GLU A 995 19.75 25.59 -60.72
C GLU A 995 18.21 25.77 -60.75
N SER A 996 17.72 26.82 -60.09
CA SER A 996 17.32 28.07 -60.76
C SER A 996 16.60 29.08 -59.83
N GLY A 997 17.11 30.32 -59.83
CA GLY A 997 16.32 31.56 -59.88
C GLY A 997 15.51 32.04 -58.65
N ASP A 998 16.11 32.99 -57.92
CA ASP A 998 15.50 34.14 -57.21
C ASP A 998 14.25 33.95 -56.32
N ARG A 999 14.43 34.17 -55.00
CA ARG A 999 13.39 34.70 -54.07
C ARG A 999 13.99 35.20 -52.73
N PRO A 1000 13.31 36.13 -52.02
CA PRO A 1000 13.94 37.17 -51.19
C PRO A 1000 14.25 36.78 -49.72
N LEU A 1001 15.13 37.60 -49.12
CA LEU A 1001 15.83 37.61 -47.82
C LEU A 1001 15.04 37.34 -46.49
N LEU A 1002 13.92 36.61 -46.49
CA LEU A 1002 13.16 36.24 -45.27
C LEU A 1002 13.22 34.75 -44.89
N GLN A 1003 13.98 33.93 -45.62
CA GLN A 1003 14.00 32.47 -45.45
C GLN A 1003 15.23 31.91 -44.70
N ASP A 1004 16.19 32.76 -44.35
CA ASP A 1004 17.46 32.33 -43.74
C ASP A 1004 17.31 31.90 -42.27
N SER A 1005 16.36 32.50 -41.53
CA SER A 1005 16.08 32.10 -40.14
C SER A 1005 15.31 30.78 -40.04
N GLN A 1006 14.42 30.49 -40.99
CA GLN A 1006 13.70 29.22 -41.06
C GLN A 1006 14.61 28.10 -41.54
N ARG A 1007 15.50 28.36 -42.51
CA ARG A 1007 16.49 27.39 -42.97
C ARG A 1007 17.53 27.06 -41.89
N ARG A 1008 17.99 28.05 -41.11
CA ARG A 1008 18.85 27.81 -39.93
C ARG A 1008 18.14 27.01 -38.84
N MET A 1009 16.84 27.26 -38.59
CA MET A 1009 16.06 26.50 -37.62
C MET A 1009 15.81 25.06 -38.10
N GLN A 1010 15.58 24.84 -39.40
CA GLN A 1010 15.49 23.50 -39.99
C GLN A 1010 16.82 22.77 -39.92
N LEU A 1011 17.94 23.42 -40.26
CA LEU A 1011 19.28 22.85 -40.13
C LEU A 1011 19.62 22.51 -38.67
N MET A 1012 19.25 23.35 -37.68
CA MET A 1012 19.42 23.05 -36.25
C MET A 1012 18.52 21.92 -35.75
N VAL A 1013 17.29 21.76 -36.28
CA VAL A 1013 16.41 20.64 -35.94
C VAL A 1013 16.94 19.34 -36.54
N MET A 1014 17.48 19.40 -37.76
CA MET A 1014 18.11 18.26 -38.43
C MET A 1014 19.43 17.88 -37.75
N ASP A 1015 20.25 18.84 -37.31
CA ASP A 1015 21.45 18.59 -36.49
C ASP A 1015 21.08 17.98 -35.14
N ASN A 1016 20.05 18.50 -34.45
CA ASN A 1016 19.59 17.94 -33.17
C ASN A 1016 19.01 16.52 -33.33
N GLU A 1017 18.30 16.23 -34.43
CA GLU A 1017 17.81 14.88 -34.72
C GLU A 1017 18.96 13.93 -35.09
N LEU A 1018 19.98 14.42 -35.81
CA LEU A 1018 21.19 13.65 -36.14
C LEU A 1018 21.99 13.35 -34.87
N GLU A 1019 22.17 14.33 -33.98
CA GLU A 1019 22.88 14.22 -32.71
C GLU A 1019 22.11 13.31 -31.73
N TYR A 1020 20.78 13.41 -31.70
CA TYR A 1020 19.92 12.50 -30.93
C TYR A 1020 20.01 11.06 -31.45
N ASN A 1021 19.94 10.84 -32.76
CA ASN A 1021 20.07 9.51 -33.35
C ASN A 1021 21.49 8.94 -33.15
N GLN A 1022 22.53 9.76 -33.23
CA GLN A 1022 23.91 9.37 -32.94
C GLN A 1022 24.12 9.00 -31.47
N SER A 1023 23.55 9.76 -30.53
CA SER A 1023 23.64 9.45 -29.09
C SER A 1023 22.92 8.15 -28.75
N MET A 1024 21.76 7.88 -29.35
CA MET A 1024 21.07 6.60 -29.21
C MET A 1024 21.86 5.43 -29.80
N ILE A 1025 22.53 5.62 -30.95
CA ILE A 1025 23.41 4.60 -31.53
C ILE A 1025 24.59 4.29 -30.59
N LEU A 1026 25.25 5.32 -30.05
CA LEU A 1026 26.37 5.16 -29.12
C LEU A 1026 25.96 4.43 -27.83
N GLN A 1027 24.83 4.80 -27.24
CA GLN A 1027 24.28 4.12 -26.06
C GLN A 1027 23.98 2.65 -26.34
N ARG A 1028 23.45 2.32 -27.53
CA ARG A 1028 23.20 0.94 -27.94
C ARG A 1028 24.47 0.14 -28.16
N GLU A 1029 25.51 0.75 -28.73
CA GLU A 1029 26.82 0.10 -28.87
C GLU A 1029 27.48 -0.19 -27.52
N GLU A 1030 27.33 0.69 -26.54
CA GLU A 1030 27.80 0.48 -25.18
C GLU A 1030 27.05 -0.66 -24.47
N GLU A 1031 25.72 -0.71 -24.62
CA GLU A 1031 24.90 -1.83 -24.13
C GLU A 1031 25.32 -3.17 -24.77
N ILE A 1032 25.55 -3.20 -26.09
CA ILE A 1032 26.00 -4.40 -26.82
C ILE A 1032 27.36 -4.86 -26.30
N ARG A 1033 28.31 -3.95 -26.06
CA ARG A 1033 29.62 -4.27 -25.46
C ARG A 1033 29.47 -4.82 -24.04
N GLY A 1034 28.54 -4.28 -23.25
CA GLY A 1034 28.21 -4.79 -21.92
C GLY A 1034 27.68 -6.23 -21.95
N ILE A 1035 26.82 -6.56 -22.92
CA ILE A 1035 26.29 -7.91 -23.14
C ILE A 1035 27.40 -8.87 -23.62
N GLU A 1036 28.26 -8.45 -24.55
CA GLU A 1036 29.40 -9.26 -25.04
C GLU A 1036 30.37 -9.62 -23.92
N SER A 1037 30.72 -8.65 -23.08
CA SER A 1037 31.55 -8.87 -21.89
C SER A 1037 30.86 -9.86 -20.93
N GLY A 1038 29.56 -9.71 -20.70
CA GLY A 1038 28.76 -10.63 -19.88
C GLY A 1038 28.70 -12.07 -20.39
N ILE A 1039 28.66 -12.27 -21.70
CA ILE A 1039 28.71 -13.62 -22.28
C ILE A 1039 30.08 -14.28 -22.00
N SER A 1040 31.17 -13.50 -22.03
CA SER A 1040 32.51 -14.01 -21.71
C SER A 1040 32.63 -14.44 -20.25
N GLU A 1041 32.16 -13.62 -19.31
CA GLU A 1041 32.14 -13.97 -17.88
C GLU A 1041 31.27 -15.20 -17.59
N LEU A 1042 30.11 -15.32 -18.24
CA LEU A 1042 29.25 -16.49 -18.09
C LEU A 1042 29.88 -17.76 -18.67
N ASN A 1043 30.68 -17.66 -19.72
CA ASN A 1043 31.42 -18.80 -20.27
C ASN A 1043 32.49 -19.31 -19.29
N GLU A 1044 33.12 -18.42 -18.52
CA GLU A 1044 34.04 -18.80 -17.45
C GLU A 1044 33.30 -19.56 -16.33
N VAL A 1045 32.17 -19.02 -15.88
CA VAL A 1045 31.28 -19.68 -14.90
C VAL A 1045 30.81 -21.06 -15.39
N PHE A 1046 30.40 -21.16 -16.66
CA PHE A 1046 29.93 -22.41 -17.27
C PHE A 1046 31.05 -23.45 -17.38
N ARG A 1047 32.26 -23.02 -17.75
CA ARG A 1047 33.44 -23.90 -17.85
C ARG A 1047 33.84 -24.45 -16.49
N ASP A 1048 33.90 -23.59 -15.47
CA ASP A 1048 34.23 -23.97 -14.09
C ASP A 1048 33.24 -24.98 -13.51
N LEU A 1049 31.95 -24.80 -13.80
CA LEU A 1049 30.90 -25.70 -13.35
C LEU A 1049 30.95 -27.04 -14.10
N SER A 1050 31.28 -27.01 -15.39
CA SER A 1050 31.41 -28.22 -16.23
C SER A 1050 32.60 -29.09 -15.84
N THR A 1051 33.75 -28.48 -15.51
CA THR A 1051 34.91 -29.21 -14.98
C THR A 1051 34.59 -29.85 -13.63
N MET A 1052 33.86 -29.15 -12.76
CA MET A 1052 33.50 -29.62 -11.41
C MET A 1052 32.49 -30.78 -11.43
N VAL A 1053 31.60 -30.84 -12.41
CA VAL A 1053 30.63 -31.93 -12.59
C VAL A 1053 31.29 -33.16 -13.26
N ASN A 1054 32.21 -32.94 -14.22
CA ASN A 1054 32.91 -34.03 -14.91
C ASN A 1054 33.96 -34.73 -14.05
N ASP A 1055 34.70 -34.01 -13.19
CA ASP A 1055 35.71 -34.60 -12.29
C ASP A 1055 35.10 -35.55 -11.23
N GLN A 1056 33.77 -35.60 -11.12
CA GLN A 1056 33.05 -36.39 -10.10
C GLN A 1056 31.97 -37.35 -10.66
N GLY A 1057 31.75 -37.40 -11.99
CA GLY A 1057 30.62 -38.08 -12.63
C GLY A 1057 30.97 -39.41 -13.31
N GLY A 1058 31.20 -40.48 -12.54
CA GLY A 1058 31.21 -41.84 -13.06
C GLY A 1058 29.77 -42.40 -13.18
N MET A 1059 29.27 -42.49 -14.42
CA MET A 1059 28.16 -43.34 -14.90
C MET A 1059 26.73 -43.06 -14.37
N LEU A 1060 25.90 -42.41 -15.19
CA LEU A 1060 24.54 -42.86 -15.58
C LEU A 1060 23.84 -41.81 -16.47
N ASP A 1061 24.06 -41.92 -17.78
CA ASP A 1061 23.30 -41.26 -18.83
C ASP A 1061 21.96 -41.99 -19.06
N SER A 1062 20.85 -41.26 -19.06
CA SER A 1062 19.54 -41.79 -19.46
C SER A 1062 19.03 -41.09 -20.70
N ILE A 1063 19.18 -41.78 -21.84
CA ILE A 1063 18.29 -41.92 -23.00
C ILE A 1063 17.94 -40.65 -23.81
N GLU A 1064 17.69 -39.50 -23.17
CA GLU A 1064 17.27 -38.27 -23.86
C GLU A 1064 18.41 -37.67 -24.69
N ASN A 1065 19.64 -37.72 -24.18
CA ASN A 1065 20.84 -37.31 -24.93
C ASN A 1065 21.17 -38.27 -26.08
N ASN A 1066 20.75 -39.54 -26.05
CA ASN A 1066 21.00 -40.47 -27.16
C ASN A 1066 20.07 -40.21 -28.35
N VAL A 1067 18.86 -39.68 -28.15
CA VAL A 1067 17.95 -39.41 -29.28
C VAL A 1067 18.35 -38.13 -30.02
N THR A 1068 18.69 -37.06 -29.28
CA THR A 1068 19.21 -35.81 -29.86
C THR A 1068 20.63 -35.97 -30.39
N SER A 1069 21.49 -36.74 -29.71
CA SER A 1069 22.82 -37.05 -30.28
C SER A 1069 22.68 -37.98 -31.48
N ILE A 1070 21.84 -39.02 -31.51
CA ILE A 1070 21.70 -39.86 -32.71
C ILE A 1070 21.23 -39.04 -33.90
N SER A 1071 20.28 -38.10 -33.74
CA SER A 1071 19.83 -37.24 -34.84
C SER A 1071 20.90 -36.26 -35.32
N MET A 1072 21.66 -35.63 -34.41
CA MET A 1072 22.73 -34.70 -34.78
C MET A 1072 23.98 -35.43 -35.30
N THR A 1073 24.28 -36.60 -34.74
CA THR A 1073 25.44 -37.43 -35.11
C THR A 1073 25.16 -38.20 -36.40
N THR A 1074 23.91 -38.55 -36.75
CA THR A 1074 23.60 -39.09 -38.09
C THR A 1074 23.65 -38.02 -39.17
N HIS A 1075 23.25 -36.77 -38.86
CA HIS A 1075 23.41 -35.67 -39.81
C HIS A 1075 24.89 -35.30 -40.02
N ALA A 1076 25.65 -35.16 -38.93
CA ALA A 1076 27.08 -34.90 -38.98
C ALA A 1076 27.87 -36.09 -39.56
N ALA A 1077 27.48 -37.34 -39.28
CA ALA A 1077 28.08 -38.51 -39.90
C ALA A 1077 27.74 -38.61 -41.40
N SER A 1078 26.58 -38.12 -41.84
CA SER A 1078 26.27 -38.02 -43.27
C SER A 1078 27.18 -37.01 -43.98
N GLU A 1079 27.42 -35.84 -43.36
CA GLU A 1079 28.36 -34.82 -43.89
C GLU A 1079 29.82 -35.29 -43.86
N GLU A 1080 30.25 -35.95 -42.78
CA GLU A 1080 31.56 -36.58 -42.63
C GLU A 1080 31.73 -37.76 -43.60
N LEU A 1081 30.71 -38.57 -43.88
CA LEU A 1081 30.77 -39.64 -44.88
C LEU A 1081 30.89 -39.08 -46.31
N THR A 1082 30.22 -37.97 -46.64
CA THR A 1082 30.44 -37.29 -47.93
C THR A 1082 31.83 -36.69 -48.04
N THR A 1083 32.35 -36.11 -46.95
CA THR A 1083 33.70 -35.51 -46.90
C THR A 1083 34.78 -36.60 -46.96
N ALA A 1084 34.61 -37.69 -46.21
CA ALA A 1084 35.45 -38.88 -46.23
C ALA A 1084 35.42 -39.58 -47.60
N ALA A 1085 34.29 -39.64 -48.30
CA ALA A 1085 34.21 -40.18 -49.67
C ALA A 1085 35.04 -39.35 -50.67
N VAL A 1086 35.08 -38.03 -50.50
CA VAL A 1086 35.93 -37.12 -51.30
C VAL A 1086 37.41 -37.29 -50.97
N HIS A 1087 37.76 -37.43 -49.69
CA HIS A 1087 39.14 -37.70 -49.25
C HIS A 1087 39.62 -39.12 -49.65
N GLN A 1088 38.76 -40.14 -49.61
CA GLN A 1088 39.07 -41.51 -49.99
C GLN A 1088 39.27 -41.63 -51.52
N ARG A 1089 38.56 -40.85 -52.35
CA ARG A 1089 38.83 -40.73 -53.79
C ARG A 1089 40.20 -40.09 -54.08
N LYS A 1090 40.61 -39.07 -53.32
CA LYS A 1090 41.95 -38.46 -53.45
C LYS A 1090 43.06 -39.41 -52.95
N ALA A 1091 42.82 -40.15 -51.87
CA ALA A 1091 43.76 -41.13 -51.32
C ALA A 1091 43.93 -42.36 -52.23
N ARG A 1092 42.85 -42.88 -52.84
CA ARG A 1092 42.93 -43.97 -53.83
C ARG A 1092 43.76 -43.60 -55.07
N LYS A 1093 43.65 -42.36 -55.56
CA LYS A 1093 44.52 -41.86 -56.64
C LYS A 1093 45.99 -41.86 -56.22
N LYS A 1094 46.32 -41.38 -55.02
CA LYS A 1094 47.70 -41.38 -54.50
C LYS A 1094 48.25 -42.80 -54.24
N ALA A 1095 47.42 -43.72 -53.75
CA ALA A 1095 47.81 -45.12 -53.53
C ALA A 1095 48.04 -45.89 -54.84
N CYS A 1096 47.27 -45.60 -55.90
CA CYS A 1096 47.51 -46.16 -57.24
C CYS A 1096 48.87 -45.76 -57.81
N TYR A 1097 49.28 -44.50 -57.65
CA TYR A 1097 50.61 -44.04 -58.05
C TYR A 1097 51.72 -44.71 -57.23
N LEU A 1098 51.51 -44.91 -55.92
CA LEU A 1098 52.50 -45.59 -55.07
C LEU A 1098 52.66 -47.07 -55.43
N MET A 1099 51.56 -47.77 -55.71
CA MET A 1099 51.56 -49.19 -56.14
C MET A 1099 52.23 -49.36 -57.51
N LEU A 1100 52.05 -48.42 -58.44
CA LEU A 1100 52.73 -48.42 -59.73
C LEU A 1100 54.25 -48.29 -59.55
N ILE A 1101 54.71 -47.41 -58.66
CA ILE A 1101 56.14 -47.23 -58.35
C ILE A 1101 56.72 -48.51 -57.74
N VAL A 1102 56.02 -49.12 -56.77
CA VAL A 1102 56.47 -50.37 -56.14
C VAL A 1102 56.51 -51.50 -57.17
N ALA A 1103 55.53 -51.61 -58.07
CA ALA A 1103 55.55 -52.63 -59.13
C ALA A 1103 56.73 -52.46 -60.09
N ILE A 1104 57.07 -51.21 -60.47
CA ILE A 1104 58.25 -50.92 -61.30
C ILE A 1104 59.55 -51.29 -60.58
N VAL A 1105 59.69 -50.91 -59.31
CA VAL A 1105 60.88 -51.26 -58.50
C VAL A 1105 61.00 -52.78 -58.34
N THR A 1106 59.90 -53.47 -58.09
CA THR A 1106 59.91 -54.93 -57.94
C THR A 1106 60.25 -55.63 -59.27
N ALA A 1107 59.75 -55.12 -60.40
CA ALA A 1107 60.11 -55.64 -61.73
C ALA A 1107 61.61 -55.44 -62.04
N VAL A 1108 62.19 -54.29 -61.66
CA VAL A 1108 63.63 -54.02 -61.80
C VAL A 1108 64.46 -54.97 -60.92
N VAL A 1109 64.02 -55.22 -59.68
CA VAL A 1109 64.71 -56.15 -58.76
C VAL A 1109 64.63 -57.59 -59.27
N ILE A 1110 63.48 -58.03 -59.78
CA ILE A 1110 63.32 -59.38 -60.34
C ILE A 1110 64.18 -59.54 -61.61
N LEU A 1111 64.22 -58.52 -62.49
CA LEU A 1111 65.10 -58.53 -63.66
C LEU A 1111 66.58 -58.61 -63.28
N ALA A 1112 67.01 -57.94 -62.21
CA ALA A 1112 68.38 -57.99 -61.71
C ALA A 1112 68.75 -59.32 -61.02
N ILE A 1113 67.76 -60.10 -60.57
CA ILE A 1113 67.97 -61.44 -59.98
C ILE A 1113 67.97 -62.54 -61.06
N LEU A 1114 67.34 -62.29 -62.21
CA LEU A 1114 67.24 -63.24 -63.34
C LEU A 1114 68.31 -63.03 -64.43
N SER A 1115 69.06 -61.91 -64.39
CA SER A 1115 70.29 -61.67 -65.16
C SER A 1115 71.51 -62.10 -64.38
#